data_AF-A0A969SVT2-F1
#
_entry.id   AF-A0A969SVT2-F1
#
_cell.length_a   1.000
_cell.length_b   1.000
_cell.length_c   1.000
_cell.angle_alpha   90.00
_cell.angle_beta   90.00
_cell.angle_gamma   90.00
#
_symmetry.space_group_name_H-M   'P 1'
#
loop_
_entity.id
_entity.type
_entity.pdbx_description
1 polymer ?
#
loop_
_entity_poly.entity_id
_entity_poly.type
_entity_poly.pdbx_seq_one_letter_code
_entity_poly.pdbx_strand_id
1 'polypeptide(L)'
;MQSNGTLIDANTNIENHQTFTITPRKISTEIEDQKRQLKQHEWFYDATSKKWGLRSLNDGTTHVTPKFDYIEIKKELGFTLVGIKNNNKYKFSQTQYNFEMVYGLVNNDIGRLITPLEFLHIYFYDFDSTSSVARCIFSNGEFGLIDTIGRIVMREATFIGDFKYGKAAIGFGGKLSGTLKSELRIEQLSSFLKKLQTSYYLSSYTEDDQYFDKNAWLTCESCLWGYIDTSGQVVVSPSYDFVRTYEKEIALVYKNKKWGAIDKKGNHFLNCQYGDIQFSTTKDMLVLYDKIMKYGLIDTLGNLVVPIKYDEIDNIGYSLTPVKLNNKWGFVSKNGELIIPPKYEMVNPFNFDFAAVKYNGKWGLIDEQDKVIIPFTYIKMGNFSEKLIWVKNGNEYCYIDQNNQTKFCVIASLVDDFKFGIARIIENGKWGLINSSGEYIVHPKFNNISPFDDTHQLAIVQYGDSNTKFGVINVEGTLITNNNYAYIYPFSEGLAAVKYKDKYGYINTQGQLVIPPIYTRVSAYKEGRAAVQKDGLCGYIDSNGLVIVNLEYSKCLAFSDGKAVVYKGYQKGGVVERNGEQLISPSLNRLLNFEEGRGLMRDAKHRFYYITEDTTLYNGYYEAASSFNYGVAVVKLKEKWGIINQKGINIVSPKYDAIYPFINAYAKVRTQGAYGLYNLNGKNLLPIDCEQITYLGEGIYKIERDEEIGYLHQSGKWIWRLKQE
;
A
#
# COMPACT_ATOMS: atom_id res chain seq x y z
N MET A 1 9.00 22.24 -49.81
CA MET A 1 8.86 23.58 -50.42
C MET A 1 7.77 24.34 -49.65
N GLN A 2 7.55 25.61 -50.01
CA GLN A 2 6.46 26.51 -49.58
C GLN A 2 5.05 25.84 -49.65
N SER A 3 4.01 26.30 -48.93
CA SER A 3 3.90 27.34 -47.87
C SER A 3 2.47 27.41 -47.32
N ASN A 4 2.30 27.89 -46.08
CA ASN A 4 1.11 28.60 -45.52
C ASN A 4 -0.26 27.85 -45.56
N GLY A 5 -1.23 28.05 -44.66
CA GLY A 5 -1.57 29.20 -43.81
C GLY A 5 -2.74 29.99 -44.45
N THR A 6 -3.74 30.51 -43.72
CA THR A 6 -3.98 30.53 -42.26
C THR A 6 -5.38 31.07 -41.94
N LEU A 7 -6.07 30.52 -40.93
CA LEU A 7 -7.20 31.14 -40.18
C LEU A 7 -8.44 31.50 -41.07
N ILE A 8 -9.55 32.15 -40.68
CA ILE A 8 -10.05 32.89 -39.48
C ILE A 8 -11.57 32.54 -39.26
N ASP A 9 -12.03 32.49 -38.00
CA ASP A 9 -13.37 32.74 -37.37
C ASP A 9 -14.72 32.71 -38.16
N ALA A 10 -15.92 32.74 -37.55
CA ALA A 10 -16.50 32.20 -36.30
C ALA A 10 -18.01 32.53 -36.26
N ASN A 11 -18.78 31.89 -35.36
CA ASN A 11 -20.23 32.14 -35.09
C ASN A 11 -21.19 31.75 -36.25
N THR A 12 -22.48 31.42 -36.03
CA THR A 12 -23.30 31.47 -34.81
C THR A 12 -24.28 30.27 -34.75
N ASN A 13 -24.93 30.07 -33.60
CA ASN A 13 -25.95 29.03 -33.34
C ASN A 13 -27.09 28.96 -34.37
N ILE A 14 -27.66 27.75 -34.56
CA ILE A 14 -29.00 27.38 -34.04
C ILE A 14 -29.20 25.85 -34.19
N GLU A 15 -30.12 25.31 -33.40
CA GLU A 15 -30.46 23.89 -33.27
C GLU A 15 -30.96 23.24 -34.58
N ASN A 16 -30.72 21.93 -34.74
CA ASN A 16 -31.75 21.01 -35.22
C ASN A 16 -31.38 19.53 -34.97
N HIS A 17 -32.38 18.67 -34.82
CA HIS A 17 -32.17 17.22 -34.73
C HIS A 17 -31.72 16.63 -36.07
N GLN A 18 -30.66 15.81 -36.07
CA GLN A 18 -30.39 14.86 -37.15
C GLN A 18 -30.11 13.47 -36.62
N THR A 19 -31.00 12.53 -36.99
CA THR A 19 -30.81 11.09 -36.84
C THR A 19 -29.78 10.61 -37.85
N PHE A 20 -28.58 10.24 -37.39
CA PHE A 20 -27.58 9.63 -38.25
C PHE A 20 -27.83 8.13 -38.44
N THR A 21 -28.48 7.79 -39.55
CA THR A 21 -28.64 6.40 -40.02
C THR A 21 -27.27 5.85 -40.41
N ILE A 22 -26.68 4.99 -39.58
CA ILE A 22 -25.41 4.34 -39.89
C ILE A 22 -25.65 3.18 -40.87
N THR A 23 -25.48 3.46 -42.16
CA THR A 23 -25.37 2.42 -43.19
C THR A 23 -24.11 1.59 -42.92
N PRO A 24 -24.19 0.24 -42.78
CA PRO A 24 -23.03 -0.57 -42.39
C PRO A 24 -21.98 -0.62 -43.50
N ARG A 25 -20.84 0.04 -43.29
CA ARG A 25 -19.70 -0.01 -44.23
C ARG A 25 -19.03 -1.38 -44.14
N LYS A 26 -19.32 -2.23 -45.13
CA LYS A 26 -18.93 -3.65 -45.18
C LYS A 26 -17.41 -3.85 -45.31
N ILE A 27 -16.72 -3.92 -44.17
CA ILE A 27 -15.33 -4.39 -44.05
C ILE A 27 -15.27 -5.43 -42.92
N SER A 28 -15.98 -6.54 -43.11
CA SER A 28 -15.77 -7.77 -42.32
C SER A 28 -14.42 -8.36 -42.72
N THR A 29 -13.40 -8.18 -41.89
CA THR A 29 -12.13 -8.90 -42.05
C THR A 29 -12.28 -10.29 -41.43
N GLU A 30 -11.67 -11.31 -42.05
CA GLU A 30 -11.73 -12.71 -41.61
C GLU A 30 -11.24 -12.90 -40.15
N ILE A 31 -10.46 -11.93 -39.66
CA ILE A 31 -9.96 -11.79 -38.29
C ILE A 31 -11.08 -11.65 -37.25
N GLU A 32 -12.26 -11.12 -37.60
CA GLU A 32 -13.42 -11.10 -36.68
C GLU A 32 -14.12 -12.46 -36.58
N ASP A 33 -14.29 -13.18 -37.69
CA ASP A 33 -15.03 -14.44 -37.71
C ASP A 33 -14.20 -15.58 -37.11
N GLN A 34 -12.88 -15.60 -37.35
CA GLN A 34 -11.94 -16.52 -36.66
C GLN A 34 -11.93 -16.36 -35.13
N LYS A 35 -12.32 -15.19 -34.59
CA LYS A 35 -12.47 -15.01 -33.14
C LYS A 35 -13.68 -15.76 -32.58
N ARG A 36 -14.77 -15.85 -33.35
CA ARG A 36 -16.07 -16.44 -32.94
C ARG A 36 -16.15 -17.97 -33.12
N GLN A 37 -15.23 -18.54 -33.91
CA GLN A 37 -15.15 -19.99 -34.15
C GLN A 37 -14.37 -20.75 -33.06
N LEU A 38 -14.89 -21.92 -32.72
CA LEU A 38 -14.31 -22.96 -31.86
C LEU A 38 -13.96 -24.19 -32.71
N LYS A 39 -13.37 -25.26 -32.14
CA LYS A 39 -12.88 -26.42 -32.93
C LYS A 39 -13.98 -27.17 -33.70
N GLN A 40 -15.21 -27.21 -33.16
CA GLN A 40 -16.35 -27.96 -33.72
C GLN A 40 -17.65 -27.13 -33.80
N HIS A 41 -17.59 -25.89 -33.31
CA HIS A 41 -18.76 -25.05 -33.05
C HIS A 41 -18.48 -23.59 -33.43
N GLU A 42 -19.52 -22.83 -33.72
CA GLU A 42 -19.41 -21.37 -33.86
C GLU A 42 -20.53 -20.62 -33.14
N TRP A 43 -20.14 -19.48 -32.57
CA TRP A 43 -21.05 -18.53 -31.93
C TRP A 43 -21.68 -17.63 -32.99
N PHE A 44 -23.00 -17.72 -33.14
CA PHE A 44 -23.77 -16.90 -34.06
C PHE A 44 -24.73 -15.97 -33.31
N TYR A 45 -24.95 -14.78 -33.89
CA TYR A 45 -25.88 -13.79 -33.36
C TYR A 45 -27.12 -13.75 -34.24
N ASP A 46 -28.28 -14.03 -33.65
CA ASP A 46 -29.56 -13.83 -34.34
C ASP A 46 -30.01 -12.38 -34.20
N ALA A 47 -30.09 -11.67 -35.33
CA ALA A 47 -30.55 -10.30 -35.40
C ALA A 47 -32.04 -10.13 -35.01
N THR A 48 -32.83 -11.20 -35.07
CA THR A 48 -34.28 -11.20 -34.77
C THR A 48 -34.55 -11.11 -33.28
N SER A 49 -34.03 -12.08 -32.50
CA SER A 49 -34.09 -12.10 -31.04
C SER A 49 -33.09 -11.16 -30.37
N LYS A 50 -32.05 -10.73 -31.10
CA LYS A 50 -30.89 -9.98 -30.59
C LYS A 50 -30.13 -10.75 -29.51
N LYS A 51 -29.95 -12.05 -29.73
CA LYS A 51 -29.29 -12.99 -28.80
C LYS A 51 -28.21 -13.82 -29.50
N TRP A 52 -27.26 -14.28 -28.70
CA TRP A 52 -26.26 -15.26 -29.11
C TRP A 52 -26.76 -16.69 -28.93
N GLY A 53 -26.47 -17.53 -29.93
CA GLY A 53 -26.64 -18.98 -29.94
C GLY A 53 -25.38 -19.68 -30.44
N LEU A 54 -25.33 -21.01 -30.30
CA LEU A 54 -24.21 -21.85 -30.71
C LEU A 54 -24.69 -22.94 -31.66
N ARG A 55 -23.98 -23.15 -32.76
CA ARG A 55 -24.24 -24.23 -33.73
C ARG A 55 -22.97 -25.03 -34.06
N SER A 56 -23.15 -26.27 -34.51
CA SER A 56 -22.07 -27.11 -35.03
C SER A 56 -21.56 -26.57 -36.37
N LEU A 57 -20.25 -26.66 -36.59
CA LEU A 57 -19.60 -26.36 -37.87
C LEU A 57 -19.74 -27.50 -38.90
N ASN A 58 -20.09 -28.71 -38.45
CA ASN A 58 -20.12 -29.91 -39.30
C ASN A 58 -21.45 -30.07 -40.07
N ASP A 59 -22.56 -29.68 -39.43
CA ASP A 59 -23.93 -29.90 -39.93
C ASP A 59 -24.86 -28.68 -39.75
N GLY A 60 -24.36 -27.57 -39.17
CA GLY A 60 -25.14 -26.37 -38.89
C GLY A 60 -26.19 -26.51 -37.78
N THR A 61 -26.27 -27.66 -37.09
CA THR A 61 -27.30 -27.89 -36.06
C THR A 61 -27.11 -26.97 -34.86
N THR A 62 -28.20 -26.39 -34.38
CA THR A 62 -28.17 -25.42 -33.27
C THR A 62 -28.18 -26.16 -31.93
N HIS A 63 -27.01 -26.25 -31.27
CA HIS A 63 -26.88 -26.86 -29.94
C HIS A 63 -27.35 -25.95 -28.81
N VAL A 64 -27.24 -24.63 -28.99
CA VAL A 64 -27.83 -23.64 -28.08
C VAL A 64 -28.61 -22.63 -28.89
N THR A 65 -29.94 -22.64 -28.74
CA THR A 65 -30.84 -21.66 -29.35
C THR A 65 -30.47 -20.23 -28.90
N PRO A 66 -30.61 -19.21 -29.78
CA PRO A 66 -30.32 -17.82 -29.43
C PRO A 66 -31.03 -17.39 -28.13
N LYS A 67 -30.26 -17.19 -27.06
CA LYS A 67 -30.80 -16.84 -25.74
C LYS A 67 -29.89 -15.97 -24.87
N PHE A 68 -28.58 -15.95 -25.12
CA PHE A 68 -27.63 -15.18 -24.31
C PHE A 68 -27.58 -13.71 -24.78
N ASP A 69 -27.54 -12.79 -23.82
CA ASP A 69 -27.30 -11.35 -24.05
C ASP A 69 -25.81 -11.06 -24.29
N TYR A 70 -24.92 -11.92 -23.79
CA TYR A 70 -23.47 -11.71 -23.77
C TYR A 70 -22.71 -13.03 -23.95
N ILE A 71 -21.57 -12.99 -24.64
CA ILE A 71 -20.59 -14.08 -24.72
C ILE A 71 -19.15 -13.55 -24.62
N GLU A 72 -18.25 -14.31 -24.00
CA GLU A 72 -16.80 -14.07 -24.00
C GLU A 72 -16.03 -15.39 -24.08
N ILE A 73 -15.26 -15.59 -25.15
CA ILE A 73 -14.61 -16.88 -25.44
C ILE A 73 -13.22 -16.93 -24.80
N LYS A 74 -13.08 -17.67 -23.70
CA LYS A 74 -11.79 -17.97 -23.03
C LYS A 74 -11.15 -19.21 -23.67
N LYS A 75 -10.63 -19.08 -24.90
CA LYS A 75 -10.09 -20.24 -25.68
C LYS A 75 -9.05 -21.05 -24.90
N GLU A 76 -8.16 -20.39 -24.15
CA GLU A 76 -7.10 -21.00 -23.33
C GLU A 76 -7.61 -21.79 -22.13
N LEU A 77 -8.77 -21.40 -21.57
CA LEU A 77 -9.40 -22.08 -20.43
C LEU A 77 -10.42 -23.15 -20.87
N GLY A 78 -10.70 -23.30 -22.16
CA GLY A 78 -11.68 -24.27 -22.67
C GLY A 78 -13.16 -23.87 -22.53
N PHE A 79 -13.45 -22.64 -22.08
CA PHE A 79 -14.84 -22.16 -21.88
C PHE A 79 -15.20 -20.94 -22.72
N THR A 80 -16.51 -20.71 -22.84
CA THR A 80 -17.10 -19.42 -23.15
C THR A 80 -17.93 -18.99 -21.94
N LEU A 81 -17.65 -17.81 -21.39
CA LEU A 81 -18.53 -17.16 -20.42
C LEU A 81 -19.77 -16.66 -21.16
N VAL A 82 -20.97 -17.03 -20.69
CA VAL A 82 -22.23 -16.64 -21.32
C VAL A 82 -23.14 -15.95 -20.32
N GLY A 83 -23.81 -14.86 -20.72
CA GLY A 83 -24.63 -14.04 -19.83
C GLY A 83 -26.09 -13.92 -20.27
N ILE A 84 -27.02 -13.85 -19.31
CA ILE A 84 -28.42 -13.44 -19.52
C ILE A 84 -28.80 -12.28 -18.61
N LYS A 85 -29.65 -11.37 -19.09
CA LYS A 85 -30.18 -10.29 -18.26
C LYS A 85 -31.01 -10.82 -17.09
N ASN A 86 -30.81 -10.21 -15.93
CA ASN A 86 -31.49 -10.51 -14.67
C ASN A 86 -31.69 -9.21 -13.88
N ASN A 87 -32.30 -9.28 -12.69
CA ASN A 87 -32.51 -8.15 -11.78
C ASN A 87 -32.37 -8.64 -10.31
N ASN A 88 -31.32 -9.42 -10.01
CA ASN A 88 -31.08 -9.94 -8.66
C ASN A 88 -30.85 -8.77 -7.69
N LYS A 89 -31.36 -8.89 -6.47
CA LYS A 89 -31.25 -7.81 -5.47
C LYS A 89 -30.47 -8.27 -4.25
N TYR A 90 -29.39 -7.57 -3.93
CA TYR A 90 -28.62 -7.79 -2.69
C TYR A 90 -28.59 -6.55 -1.81
N LYS A 91 -28.87 -6.72 -0.51
CA LYS A 91 -28.88 -5.63 0.46
C LYS A 91 -27.62 -5.67 1.33
N PHE A 92 -26.73 -4.71 1.15
CA PHE A 92 -25.61 -4.47 2.07
C PHE A 92 -26.09 -3.45 3.10
N SER A 93 -26.30 -3.90 4.34
CA SER A 93 -26.90 -3.12 5.44
C SER A 93 -28.12 -2.23 5.09
N GLN A 94 -27.96 -0.93 4.79
CA GLN A 94 -29.10 -0.01 4.62
C GLN A 94 -29.61 0.04 3.16
N THR A 95 -28.74 0.05 2.14
CA THR A 95 -29.11 0.15 0.71
C THR A 95 -28.98 -1.18 -0.05
N GLN A 96 -29.61 -1.23 -1.21
CA GLN A 96 -29.85 -2.45 -1.99
C GLN A 96 -29.46 -2.27 -3.46
N TYR A 97 -28.76 -3.28 -3.97
CA TYR A 97 -28.06 -3.33 -5.24
C TYR A 97 -28.81 -4.25 -6.18
N ASN A 98 -29.10 -3.78 -7.39
CA ASN A 98 -29.72 -4.56 -8.45
C ASN A 98 -28.62 -4.98 -9.42
N PHE A 99 -28.50 -6.27 -9.73
CA PHE A 99 -27.53 -6.79 -10.69
C PHE A 99 -28.22 -7.11 -12.03
N GLU A 100 -27.68 -6.57 -13.11
CA GLU A 100 -28.31 -6.61 -14.44
C GLU A 100 -28.08 -7.91 -15.21
N MET A 101 -27.09 -8.72 -14.82
CA MET A 101 -26.71 -9.94 -15.53
C MET A 101 -26.37 -11.09 -14.58
N VAL A 102 -26.60 -12.32 -15.05
CA VAL A 102 -26.01 -13.53 -14.48
C VAL A 102 -25.31 -14.33 -15.56
N TYR A 103 -24.21 -14.95 -15.18
CA TYR A 103 -23.33 -15.69 -16.06
C TYR A 103 -23.33 -17.19 -15.76
N GLY A 104 -22.91 -17.96 -16.76
CA GLY A 104 -22.57 -19.37 -16.68
C GLY A 104 -21.44 -19.70 -17.66
N LEU A 105 -20.95 -20.94 -17.60
CA LEU A 105 -19.91 -21.43 -18.50
C LEU A 105 -20.50 -22.39 -19.54
N VAL A 106 -20.16 -22.17 -20.80
CA VAL A 106 -20.30 -23.16 -21.88
C VAL A 106 -18.93 -23.78 -22.12
N ASN A 107 -18.84 -25.11 -22.15
CA ASN A 107 -17.61 -25.79 -22.56
C ASN A 107 -17.46 -25.74 -24.09
N ASN A 108 -16.29 -25.31 -24.58
CA ASN A 108 -16.05 -25.02 -25.99
C ASN A 108 -15.98 -26.28 -26.87
N ASP A 109 -15.50 -27.39 -26.33
CA ASP A 109 -15.31 -28.65 -27.06
C ASP A 109 -16.62 -29.47 -27.15
N ILE A 110 -17.53 -29.39 -26.16
CA ILE A 110 -18.86 -30.08 -26.21
C ILE A 110 -20.06 -29.17 -26.52
N GLY A 111 -19.85 -27.85 -26.63
CA GLY A 111 -20.89 -26.89 -27.04
C GLY A 111 -22.09 -26.75 -26.09
N ARG A 112 -21.93 -27.14 -24.82
CA ARG A 112 -23.02 -27.17 -23.81
C ARG A 112 -22.72 -26.29 -22.62
N LEU A 113 -23.79 -25.69 -22.07
CA LEU A 113 -23.78 -24.99 -20.79
C LEU A 113 -23.53 -26.03 -19.67
N ILE A 114 -22.47 -25.85 -18.89
CA ILE A 114 -22.02 -26.77 -17.83
C ILE A 114 -22.28 -26.27 -16.40
N THR A 115 -22.64 -24.99 -16.24
CA THR A 115 -23.05 -24.40 -14.94
C THR A 115 -24.43 -23.76 -15.05
N PRO A 116 -25.14 -23.53 -13.95
CA PRO A 116 -26.34 -22.68 -13.99
C PRO A 116 -25.97 -21.24 -14.39
N LEU A 117 -26.97 -20.49 -14.82
CA LEU A 117 -26.85 -19.05 -15.10
C LEU A 117 -27.11 -18.28 -13.80
N GLU A 118 -26.13 -18.32 -12.90
CA GLU A 118 -26.25 -17.83 -11.53
C GLU A 118 -25.01 -17.09 -11.01
N PHE A 119 -23.91 -17.02 -11.76
CA PHE A 119 -22.74 -16.28 -11.32
C PHE A 119 -22.92 -14.77 -11.51
N LEU A 120 -22.49 -13.98 -10.55
CA LEU A 120 -22.24 -12.55 -10.72
C LEU A 120 -20.78 -12.31 -11.19
N HIS A 121 -19.86 -13.21 -10.82
CA HIS A 121 -18.46 -13.18 -11.26
C HIS A 121 -17.75 -14.53 -11.18
N ILE A 122 -16.71 -14.67 -12.00
CA ILE A 122 -15.68 -15.71 -11.94
C ILE A 122 -14.30 -15.04 -12.05
N TYR A 123 -13.46 -15.25 -11.03
CA TYR A 123 -12.10 -14.72 -10.93
C TYR A 123 -11.13 -15.54 -11.78
N PHE A 124 -11.25 -15.49 -13.12
CA PHE A 124 -10.47 -16.33 -14.04
C PHE A 124 -8.93 -16.25 -13.89
N TYR A 125 -8.40 -15.17 -13.29
CA TYR A 125 -6.97 -15.02 -13.03
C TYR A 125 -6.46 -15.86 -11.85
N ASP A 126 -7.35 -16.42 -11.02
CA ASP A 126 -7.00 -17.38 -9.97
C ASP A 126 -6.56 -18.74 -10.56
N PHE A 127 -6.80 -19.00 -11.85
CA PHE A 127 -6.24 -20.16 -12.55
C PHE A 127 -4.81 -19.86 -13.01
N ASP A 128 -3.83 -20.21 -12.16
CA ASP A 128 -2.41 -20.08 -12.44
C ASP A 128 -1.66 -21.41 -12.29
N SER A 129 -0.33 -21.41 -12.45
CA SER A 129 0.52 -22.61 -12.33
C SER A 129 0.60 -23.21 -10.92
N THR A 130 -0.01 -22.55 -9.92
CA THR A 130 -0.06 -22.96 -8.51
C THR A 130 -1.47 -23.24 -8.01
N SER A 131 -2.50 -22.93 -8.81
CA SER A 131 -3.90 -22.97 -8.39
C SER A 131 -4.83 -23.68 -9.38
N SER A 132 -5.49 -24.72 -8.86
CA SER A 132 -6.42 -25.57 -9.60
C SER A 132 -7.89 -25.14 -9.49
N VAL A 133 -8.14 -24.06 -8.73
CA VAL A 133 -9.47 -23.51 -8.48
C VAL A 133 -9.49 -22.00 -8.71
N ALA A 134 -10.61 -21.49 -9.19
CA ALA A 134 -10.89 -20.06 -9.24
C ALA A 134 -12.09 -19.72 -8.38
N ARG A 135 -12.05 -18.56 -7.71
CA ARG A 135 -13.19 -18.04 -6.95
C ARG A 135 -14.33 -17.70 -7.90
N CYS A 136 -15.55 -17.94 -7.45
CA CYS A 136 -16.77 -17.49 -8.12
C CYS A 136 -17.74 -16.88 -7.10
N ILE A 137 -18.67 -16.06 -7.58
CA ILE A 137 -19.69 -15.42 -6.74
C ILE A 137 -21.06 -15.67 -7.35
N PHE A 138 -22.01 -16.11 -6.54
CA PHE A 138 -23.36 -16.49 -6.91
C PHE A 138 -24.35 -15.34 -6.79
N SER A 139 -25.51 -15.47 -7.43
CA SER A 139 -26.60 -14.48 -7.46
C SER A 139 -27.25 -14.21 -6.11
N ASN A 140 -27.11 -15.14 -5.16
CA ASN A 140 -27.46 -14.96 -3.76
C ASN A 140 -26.40 -14.20 -2.94
N GLY A 141 -25.28 -13.80 -3.54
CA GLY A 141 -24.16 -13.08 -2.91
C GLY A 141 -23.18 -13.95 -2.12
N GLU A 142 -23.29 -15.28 -2.19
CA GLU A 142 -22.28 -16.20 -1.64
C GLU A 142 -21.10 -16.37 -2.61
N PHE A 143 -19.97 -16.83 -2.08
CA PHE A 143 -18.82 -17.25 -2.85
C PHE A 143 -18.83 -18.78 -3.02
N GLY A 144 -18.09 -19.20 -4.03
CA GLY A 144 -17.70 -20.58 -4.23
C GLY A 144 -16.33 -20.67 -4.86
N LEU A 145 -15.98 -21.90 -5.21
CA LEU A 145 -14.82 -22.22 -6.02
C LEU A 145 -15.30 -23.05 -7.22
N ILE A 146 -14.78 -22.76 -8.40
CA ILE A 146 -14.85 -23.63 -9.56
C ILE A 146 -13.49 -24.25 -9.85
N ASP A 147 -13.44 -25.47 -10.38
CA ASP A 147 -12.21 -26.07 -10.89
C ASP A 147 -11.95 -25.74 -12.37
N THR A 148 -10.79 -26.16 -12.86
CA THR A 148 -10.35 -25.97 -14.27
C THR A 148 -11.23 -26.68 -15.30
N ILE A 149 -12.15 -27.57 -14.91
CA ILE A 149 -13.16 -28.15 -15.81
C ILE A 149 -14.56 -27.53 -15.62
N GLY A 150 -14.66 -26.44 -14.85
CA GLY A 150 -15.86 -25.64 -14.64
C GLY A 150 -16.86 -26.22 -13.64
N ARG A 151 -16.49 -27.26 -12.88
CA ARG A 151 -17.33 -27.79 -11.80
C ARG A 151 -17.24 -26.88 -10.58
N ILE A 152 -18.37 -26.63 -9.93
CA ILE A 152 -18.41 -25.95 -8.64
C ILE A 152 -17.97 -26.94 -7.56
N VAL A 153 -16.80 -26.69 -6.95
CA VAL A 153 -16.19 -27.53 -5.90
C VAL A 153 -16.41 -26.98 -4.48
N MET A 154 -16.89 -25.73 -4.36
CA MET A 154 -17.32 -25.15 -3.08
C MET A 154 -18.51 -24.20 -3.29
N ARG A 155 -19.44 -24.16 -2.34
CA ARG A 155 -20.54 -23.20 -2.20
C ARG A 155 -20.62 -22.72 -0.74
N GLU A 156 -21.53 -21.80 -0.42
CA GLU A 156 -21.88 -21.36 0.95
C GLU A 156 -20.73 -20.68 1.72
N ALA A 157 -19.55 -20.53 1.11
CA ALA A 157 -18.50 -19.67 1.59
C ALA A 157 -19.02 -18.23 1.52
N THR A 158 -19.12 -17.57 2.66
CA THR A 158 -19.65 -16.20 2.74
C THR A 158 -18.60 -15.17 2.28
N PHE A 159 -17.33 -15.58 2.09
CA PHE A 159 -16.28 -14.81 1.41
C PHE A 159 -15.04 -15.67 1.11
N ILE A 160 -14.36 -15.43 -0.02
CA ILE A 160 -13.01 -15.97 -0.30
C ILE A 160 -12.10 -14.85 -0.85
N GLY A 161 -10.97 -14.60 -0.18
CA GLY A 161 -10.01 -13.54 -0.54
C GLY A 161 -9.00 -13.95 -1.59
N ASP A 162 -8.12 -13.03 -1.97
CA ASP A 162 -7.07 -13.30 -2.96
C ASP A 162 -6.08 -14.35 -2.47
N PHE A 163 -5.63 -15.22 -3.38
CA PHE A 163 -4.52 -16.14 -3.12
C PHE A 163 -3.20 -15.37 -3.07
N LYS A 164 -2.55 -15.33 -1.90
CA LYS A 164 -1.14 -14.90 -1.76
C LYS A 164 -0.33 -15.98 -1.06
N TYR A 165 0.89 -16.20 -1.53
CA TYR A 165 1.81 -17.23 -1.00
C TYR A 165 1.17 -18.64 -0.87
N GLY A 166 0.27 -18.99 -1.79
CA GLY A 166 -0.43 -20.28 -1.84
C GLY A 166 -1.66 -20.42 -0.93
N LYS A 167 -2.22 -19.32 -0.39
CA LYS A 167 -3.41 -19.34 0.49
C LYS A 167 -4.34 -18.15 0.29
N ALA A 168 -5.63 -18.39 0.47
CA ALA A 168 -6.68 -17.37 0.53
C ALA A 168 -7.41 -17.39 1.87
N ALA A 169 -7.80 -16.22 2.37
CA ALA A 169 -8.64 -16.07 3.56
C ALA A 169 -10.09 -16.47 3.25
N ILE A 170 -10.68 -17.38 4.03
CA ILE A 170 -12.07 -17.85 3.83
C ILE A 170 -12.96 -17.53 5.04
N GLY A 171 -14.17 -17.06 4.78
CA GLY A 171 -15.21 -16.85 5.78
C GLY A 171 -16.45 -17.71 5.51
N PHE A 172 -17.01 -18.33 6.54
CA PHE A 172 -18.20 -19.17 6.50
C PHE A 172 -19.25 -18.73 7.52
N GLY A 173 -20.52 -18.98 7.18
CA GLY A 173 -21.69 -18.55 7.96
C GLY A 173 -21.85 -17.04 7.99
N GLY A 174 -22.98 -16.54 8.51
CA GLY A 174 -23.24 -15.10 8.54
C GLY A 174 -23.64 -14.52 7.18
N LYS A 175 -23.45 -13.21 6.96
CA LYS A 175 -23.90 -12.56 5.72
C LYS A 175 -23.02 -11.38 5.28
N LEU A 176 -22.66 -11.35 3.99
CA LEU A 176 -22.03 -10.21 3.32
C LEU A 176 -22.89 -8.91 3.50
N SER A 177 -22.31 -7.77 3.91
CA SER A 177 -23.12 -6.60 4.38
C SER A 177 -22.35 -5.26 4.46
N GLY A 178 -22.73 -4.35 5.38
CA GLY A 178 -22.07 -3.07 5.61
C GLY A 178 -22.14 -2.40 7.02
N THR A 179 -21.07 -1.80 7.59
CA THR A 179 -21.14 -0.77 8.67
C THR A 179 -19.87 0.11 8.81
N LEU A 180 -19.99 1.46 8.89
CA LEU A 180 -18.87 2.39 8.54
C LEU A 180 -17.61 2.31 9.39
N LYS A 181 -17.74 1.59 10.47
CA LYS A 181 -16.84 1.47 11.59
C LYS A 181 -15.98 0.27 11.18
N SER A 182 -14.65 0.37 10.93
CA SER A 182 -14.01 -0.60 9.99
C SER A 182 -12.56 -1.10 10.14
N GLU A 183 -12.03 -1.32 11.33
CA GLU A 183 -10.61 -1.66 11.54
C GLU A 183 -10.06 -3.11 11.45
N LEU A 184 -10.49 -4.03 10.58
CA LEU A 184 -10.01 -5.46 10.55
C LEU A 184 -10.44 -6.30 9.35
N ARG A 185 -9.53 -6.44 8.39
CA ARG A 185 -9.98 -5.96 7.09
C ARG A 185 -9.30 -6.58 5.78
N ILE A 186 -10.02 -6.64 4.61
CA ILE A 186 -9.83 -7.34 3.28
C ILE A 186 -9.34 -6.49 2.02
N GLU A 187 -10.14 -6.32 0.92
CA GLU A 187 -9.96 -5.62 -0.43
C GLU A 187 -10.94 -4.40 -0.60
N GLN A 188 -11.56 -3.95 -1.76
CA GLN A 188 -12.81 -3.04 -1.86
C GLN A 188 -14.21 -3.81 -2.19
N LEU A 189 -15.47 -3.24 -2.20
CA LEU A 189 -16.88 -3.38 -2.91
C LEU A 189 -17.75 -2.29 -3.93
N SER A 190 -17.66 -0.87 -4.45
CA SER A 190 -16.62 0.26 -5.25
C SER A 190 -14.97 0.26 -5.99
N SER A 191 -13.73 -0.56 -6.01
CA SER A 191 -12.93 -2.03 -5.76
C SER A 191 -13.30 -3.62 -5.23
N PHE A 192 -14.48 -4.34 -5.33
CA PHE A 192 -14.96 -5.77 -5.50
C PHE A 192 -16.30 -5.96 -6.35
N LEU A 193 -17.45 -5.23 -6.18
CA LEU A 193 -18.66 -5.53 -7.02
C LEU A 193 -18.61 -5.19 -8.55
N LYS A 194 -17.76 -4.28 -9.03
CA LYS A 194 -17.27 -4.21 -10.44
C LYS A 194 -15.80 -4.60 -10.66
N LYS A 195 -15.25 -5.47 -9.79
CA LYS A 195 -14.43 -6.60 -10.26
C LYS A 195 -15.38 -7.63 -10.86
N LEU A 196 -16.61 -7.73 -10.34
CA LEU A 196 -17.63 -8.59 -10.93
C LEU A 196 -17.89 -8.22 -12.37
N GLN A 197 -18.26 -9.24 -13.14
CA GLN A 197 -18.58 -9.08 -14.56
C GLN A 197 -19.95 -8.40 -14.75
N THR A 198 -20.88 -8.57 -13.80
CA THR A 198 -22.20 -7.93 -13.87
C THR A 198 -22.11 -6.43 -13.55
N SER A 199 -22.75 -5.62 -14.38
CA SER A 199 -23.17 -4.28 -13.98
C SER A 199 -24.23 -4.33 -12.88
N TYR A 200 -24.36 -3.24 -12.13
CA TYR A 200 -25.30 -3.08 -11.03
C TYR A 200 -25.78 -1.62 -10.95
N TYR A 201 -26.86 -1.37 -10.21
CA TYR A 201 -27.32 -0.02 -9.86
C TYR A 201 -28.08 0.00 -8.53
N LEU A 202 -28.15 1.17 -7.87
CA LEU A 202 -28.84 1.31 -6.59
C LEU A 202 -30.36 1.20 -6.76
N SER A 203 -31.03 0.64 -5.76
CA SER A 203 -32.51 0.68 -5.66
C SER A 203 -33.04 2.07 -5.28
N SER A 204 -32.18 2.97 -4.80
CA SER A 204 -32.49 4.33 -4.34
C SER A 204 -31.25 5.20 -4.45
N TYR A 205 -31.41 6.48 -4.79
CA TYR A 205 -30.32 7.45 -5.02
C TYR A 205 -30.50 8.73 -4.16
N THR A 206 -30.99 8.62 -2.92
CA THR A 206 -30.99 9.75 -1.96
C THR A 206 -29.58 10.28 -1.69
N GLU A 207 -29.42 11.43 -1.02
CA GLU A 207 -28.09 11.84 -0.57
C GLU A 207 -27.49 10.83 0.39
N ASP A 208 -28.24 10.30 1.36
CA ASP A 208 -27.72 9.24 2.23
C ASP A 208 -27.44 7.95 1.46
N ASP A 209 -28.12 7.63 0.34
CA ASP A 209 -27.85 6.49 -0.57
C ASP A 209 -26.69 6.73 -1.56
N GLN A 210 -26.39 7.97 -1.97
CA GLN A 210 -25.24 8.31 -2.82
C GLN A 210 -23.99 8.53 -1.98
N TYR A 211 -24.19 9.06 -0.79
CA TYR A 211 -23.25 8.91 0.30
C TYR A 211 -23.15 7.42 0.68
N PHE A 212 -24.24 6.62 0.54
CA PHE A 212 -24.26 5.18 0.75
C PHE A 212 -23.33 4.53 -0.25
N ASP A 213 -23.73 4.44 -1.50
CA ASP A 213 -22.89 4.24 -2.67
C ASP A 213 -21.42 4.69 -2.47
N LYS A 214 -21.17 5.91 -2.00
CA LYS A 214 -19.81 6.34 -1.76
C LYS A 214 -19.14 5.95 -0.43
N ASN A 215 -19.69 5.17 0.49
CA ASN A 215 -18.89 4.68 1.63
C ASN A 215 -19.22 3.33 2.29
N ALA A 216 -18.69 2.21 1.77
CA ALA A 216 -18.54 0.96 2.48
C ALA A 216 -17.10 0.49 2.82
N TRP A 217 -17.02 -0.64 3.49
CA TRP A 217 -16.06 -1.68 3.17
C TRP A 217 -16.95 -2.98 2.99
N LEU A 218 -16.61 -4.03 2.25
CA LEU A 218 -17.41 -5.29 2.12
C LEU A 218 -17.59 -6.10 3.43
N THR A 219 -18.73 -6.04 4.17
CA THR A 219 -19.04 -6.85 5.41
C THR A 219 -19.27 -8.33 5.21
N CYS A 220 -19.29 -9.07 6.33
CA CYS A 220 -19.66 -10.47 6.53
C CYS A 220 -20.05 -10.60 8.03
N GLU A 221 -21.26 -10.16 8.36
CA GLU A 221 -21.78 -10.11 9.74
C GLU A 221 -21.90 -11.53 10.28
N SER A 222 -21.36 -11.79 11.48
CA SER A 222 -21.37 -13.11 12.15
C SER A 222 -20.61 -14.25 11.45
N CYS A 223 -19.63 -13.95 10.60
CA CYS A 223 -18.83 -14.96 9.90
C CYS A 223 -17.65 -15.49 10.72
N LEU A 224 -17.40 -16.80 10.66
CA LEU A 224 -16.18 -17.45 11.19
C LEU A 224 -15.14 -17.63 10.09
N TRP A 225 -13.86 -17.61 10.46
CA TRP A 225 -12.76 -17.47 9.52
C TRP A 225 -11.60 -18.42 9.70
N GLY A 226 -10.99 -18.73 8.56
CA GLY A 226 -9.81 -19.57 8.42
C GLY A 226 -9.18 -19.33 7.05
N TYR A 227 -8.46 -20.31 6.53
CA TYR A 227 -7.82 -20.24 5.21
C TYR A 227 -8.09 -21.48 4.38
N ILE A 228 -8.14 -21.28 3.06
CA ILE A 228 -7.98 -22.34 2.06
C ILE A 228 -6.59 -22.28 1.42
N ASP A 229 -6.14 -23.42 0.89
CA ASP A 229 -5.06 -23.48 -0.09
C ASP A 229 -5.59 -23.36 -1.54
N THR A 230 -4.67 -23.37 -2.51
CA THR A 230 -4.94 -23.27 -3.95
C THR A 230 -5.51 -24.55 -4.59
N SER A 231 -5.89 -25.56 -3.79
CA SER A 231 -6.79 -26.64 -4.17
C SER A 231 -8.23 -26.44 -3.67
N GLY A 232 -8.47 -25.39 -2.89
CA GLY A 232 -9.74 -25.11 -2.23
C GLY A 232 -9.94 -25.80 -0.89
N GLN A 233 -8.95 -26.55 -0.39
CA GLN A 233 -9.05 -27.26 0.88
C GLN A 233 -8.85 -26.30 2.06
N VAL A 234 -9.70 -26.44 3.09
CA VAL A 234 -9.65 -25.64 4.32
C VAL A 234 -8.46 -26.06 5.18
N VAL A 235 -7.31 -25.45 4.93
CA VAL A 235 -6.03 -25.70 5.64
C VAL A 235 -5.94 -25.06 7.03
N VAL A 236 -6.83 -24.11 7.34
CA VAL A 236 -7.00 -23.56 8.70
C VAL A 236 -8.49 -23.42 8.96
N SER A 237 -9.00 -24.11 9.98
CA SER A 237 -10.45 -24.24 10.21
C SER A 237 -11.12 -22.91 10.62
N PRO A 238 -12.32 -22.58 10.08
CA PRO A 238 -13.16 -21.47 10.46
C PRO A 238 -13.43 -21.37 11.97
N SER A 239 -12.59 -20.61 12.66
CA SER A 239 -12.61 -20.51 14.13
C SER A 239 -12.03 -19.19 14.66
N TYR A 240 -11.64 -18.31 13.74
CA TYR A 240 -11.22 -16.95 14.00
C TYR A 240 -12.40 -16.01 13.70
N ASP A 241 -12.52 -14.87 14.38
CA ASP A 241 -13.51 -13.85 14.01
C ASP A 241 -13.06 -13.02 12.76
N PHE A 242 -11.83 -13.27 12.25
CA PHE A 242 -11.22 -12.80 11.00
C PHE A 242 -9.84 -13.42 10.72
N VAL A 243 -9.31 -13.34 9.50
CA VAL A 243 -7.89 -13.61 9.22
C VAL A 243 -7.31 -12.64 8.18
N ARG A 244 -6.05 -12.24 8.31
CA ARG A 244 -5.33 -11.33 7.37
C ARG A 244 -4.79 -12.11 6.17
N THR A 245 -4.47 -11.43 5.06
CA THR A 245 -3.68 -12.07 4.00
C THR A 245 -2.27 -12.44 4.51
N TYR A 246 -1.68 -13.52 3.97
CA TYR A 246 -0.31 -13.94 4.32
C TYR A 246 0.73 -12.96 3.80
N GLU A 247 1.82 -12.81 4.54
CA GLU A 247 3.07 -12.19 4.11
C GLU A 247 4.22 -13.18 4.34
N LYS A 248 4.88 -13.62 3.26
CA LYS A 248 5.85 -14.73 3.23
C LYS A 248 5.29 -16.02 3.86
N GLU A 249 5.68 -16.32 5.10
CA GLU A 249 5.30 -17.52 5.86
C GLU A 249 4.24 -17.26 6.94
N ILE A 250 3.88 -15.99 7.16
CA ILE A 250 3.23 -15.51 8.39
C ILE A 250 1.86 -14.92 8.05
N ALA A 251 0.85 -15.31 8.82
CA ALA A 251 -0.53 -14.83 8.71
C ALA A 251 -1.05 -14.36 10.06
N LEU A 252 -1.81 -13.26 10.10
CA LEU A 252 -2.32 -12.69 11.36
C LEU A 252 -3.78 -13.09 11.56
N VAL A 253 -4.18 -13.63 12.73
CA VAL A 253 -5.43 -14.44 12.87
C VAL A 253 -6.24 -14.27 14.15
N TYR A 254 -7.50 -13.88 14.02
CA TYR A 254 -8.25 -13.17 15.05
C TYR A 254 -9.10 -14.07 15.96
N LYS A 255 -9.00 -14.07 17.29
CA LYS A 255 -9.82 -14.94 18.16
C LYS A 255 -10.12 -14.45 19.56
N ASN A 256 -11.36 -14.67 20.02
CA ASN A 256 -11.90 -14.11 21.28
C ASN A 256 -11.64 -12.62 21.35
N LYS A 257 -11.64 -12.07 20.13
CA LYS A 257 -11.07 -10.80 19.84
C LYS A 257 -9.60 -10.85 20.27
N LYS A 258 -8.61 -11.36 19.50
CA LYS A 258 -7.13 -11.03 19.51
C LYS A 258 -6.38 -11.74 18.36
N TRP A 259 -5.43 -11.11 17.65
CA TRP A 259 -4.70 -11.71 16.52
C TRP A 259 -3.57 -12.65 16.96
N GLY A 260 -3.58 -13.93 16.64
CA GLY A 260 -2.32 -14.66 16.52
C GLY A 260 -1.50 -14.08 15.38
N ALA A 261 -0.26 -14.51 15.28
CA ALA A 261 0.25 -14.91 13.99
C ALA A 261 0.37 -16.42 13.98
N ILE A 262 0.07 -17.00 12.84
CA ILE A 262 0.22 -18.42 12.57
C ILE A 262 1.23 -18.62 11.45
N ASP A 263 1.76 -19.85 11.41
CA ASP A 263 2.48 -20.37 10.25
C ASP A 263 1.51 -20.76 9.12
N LYS A 264 2.09 -21.14 7.97
CA LYS A 264 1.37 -21.74 6.83
C LYS A 264 0.62 -23.05 7.13
N LYS A 265 0.55 -23.53 8.37
CA LYS A 265 -0.18 -24.74 8.81
C LYS A 265 -1.26 -24.43 9.85
N GLY A 266 -1.45 -23.16 10.24
CA GLY A 266 -2.40 -22.79 11.29
C GLY A 266 -1.86 -22.85 12.72
N ASN A 267 -0.60 -23.24 12.92
CA ASN A 267 0.03 -23.27 14.24
C ASN A 267 0.30 -21.85 14.70
N HIS A 268 -0.09 -21.52 15.93
CA HIS A 268 0.28 -20.25 16.55
C HIS A 268 1.80 -20.19 16.80
N PHE A 269 2.57 -19.67 15.83
CA PHE A 269 3.85 -19.01 16.10
C PHE A 269 3.67 -18.09 17.30
N LEU A 270 2.61 -17.29 17.18
CA LEU A 270 2.28 -16.21 18.06
C LEU A 270 0.84 -16.39 18.53
N ASN A 271 0.68 -16.65 19.83
CA ASN A 271 -0.65 -16.71 20.41
C ASN A 271 -1.33 -15.36 20.24
N CYS A 272 -2.65 -15.39 20.05
CA CYS A 272 -3.48 -14.20 20.10
C CYS A 272 -3.43 -13.61 21.51
N GLN A 273 -2.64 -12.55 21.69
CA GLN A 273 -2.44 -11.88 22.97
C GLN A 273 -1.89 -10.45 22.82
N TYR A 274 -0.78 -10.30 22.08
CA TYR A 274 0.20 -9.19 21.95
C TYR A 274 -0.31 -7.81 21.51
N GLY A 275 0.45 -7.02 20.73
CA GLY A 275 0.42 -5.55 20.79
C GLY A 275 0.55 -4.67 19.55
N ASP A 276 1.49 -4.83 18.60
CA ASP A 276 1.44 -4.21 17.24
C ASP A 276 2.43 -4.87 16.22
N ILE A 277 2.16 -5.80 15.25
CA ILE A 277 3.16 -6.46 14.28
C ILE A 277 3.14 -6.28 12.72
N GLN A 278 3.69 -5.20 12.15
CA GLN A 278 4.21 -5.19 10.79
C GLN A 278 5.53 -5.95 10.80
N PHE A 279 5.94 -6.22 9.59
CA PHE A 279 7.29 -6.42 9.16
C PHE A 279 8.11 -5.12 9.34
N SER A 280 9.41 -5.24 9.59
CA SER A 280 10.37 -4.12 9.52
C SER A 280 10.35 -3.44 8.15
N THR A 281 11.01 -2.28 8.03
CA THR A 281 11.27 -1.62 6.74
C THR A 281 11.87 -2.60 5.71
N THR A 282 12.75 -3.49 6.17
CA THR A 282 13.42 -4.57 5.42
C THR A 282 12.61 -5.88 5.31
N LYS A 283 11.51 -6.00 6.06
CA LYS A 283 10.58 -7.14 6.14
C LYS A 283 11.19 -8.52 6.46
N ASP A 284 12.34 -8.52 7.10
CA ASP A 284 13.09 -9.65 7.65
C ASP A 284 12.78 -9.94 9.13
N MET A 285 12.25 -8.92 9.80
CA MET A 285 12.01 -8.81 11.23
C MET A 285 10.61 -8.21 11.46
N LEU A 286 10.11 -8.12 12.70
CA LEU A 286 8.66 -7.92 12.96
C LEU A 286 8.36 -6.89 14.07
N VAL A 287 8.61 -5.60 13.80
CA VAL A 287 8.57 -4.44 14.74
C VAL A 287 7.34 -4.44 15.68
N LEU A 288 7.44 -3.95 16.94
CA LEU A 288 6.34 -4.10 17.93
C LEU A 288 6.00 -2.93 18.86
N TYR A 289 4.70 -2.73 19.21
CA TYR A 289 4.23 -1.62 20.09
C TYR A 289 3.27 -1.92 21.24
N ASP A 290 3.69 -1.46 22.42
CA ASP A 290 3.03 -1.55 23.71
C ASP A 290 3.03 -0.15 24.38
N LYS A 291 2.07 0.01 25.28
CA LYS A 291 1.36 1.21 25.80
C LYS A 291 2.07 2.58 26.02
N ILE A 292 3.40 2.73 25.99
CA ILE A 292 4.09 4.05 25.86
C ILE A 292 4.79 4.21 24.53
N MET A 293 5.71 3.28 24.18
CA MET A 293 7.04 3.56 23.60
C MET A 293 8.14 4.00 24.63
N LYS A 294 8.55 3.11 25.56
CA LYS A 294 10.00 2.76 25.76
C LYS A 294 10.38 1.60 24.74
N TYR A 295 11.35 0.64 24.77
CA TYR A 295 11.78 -0.07 23.51
C TYR A 295 12.44 -1.57 23.44
N GLY A 296 12.18 -2.54 22.45
CA GLY A 296 12.89 -3.88 22.05
C GLY A 296 12.68 -4.66 20.62
N LEU A 297 13.54 -5.64 20.11
CA LEU A 297 13.67 -6.34 18.71
C LEU A 297 13.38 -7.92 18.42
N ILE A 298 12.99 -8.47 17.21
CA ILE A 298 12.84 -9.95 16.87
C ILE A 298 13.14 -10.45 15.43
N ASP A 299 13.42 -11.76 15.33
CA ASP A 299 13.53 -12.56 14.10
C ASP A 299 12.18 -12.93 13.41
N THR A 300 12.23 -13.45 12.18
CA THR A 300 11.03 -13.97 11.48
C THR A 300 10.55 -15.37 11.94
N LEU A 301 11.23 -16.01 12.88
CA LEU A 301 10.90 -17.36 13.40
C LEU A 301 10.05 -17.31 14.68
N GLY A 302 9.99 -16.15 15.32
CA GLY A 302 9.28 -15.93 16.56
C GLY A 302 10.12 -16.18 17.83
N ASN A 303 11.40 -15.80 17.77
CA ASN A 303 12.31 -15.73 18.92
C ASN A 303 12.73 -14.30 19.22
N LEU A 304 13.01 -14.08 20.50
CA LEU A 304 13.03 -12.76 21.09
C LEU A 304 14.49 -12.27 21.18
N VAL A 305 14.81 -11.22 20.43
CA VAL A 305 16.17 -10.70 20.20
C VAL A 305 16.51 -9.64 21.25
N VAL A 306 16.34 -8.32 21.01
CA VAL A 306 16.74 -7.24 21.95
C VAL A 306 15.74 -7.02 23.09
N PRO A 307 16.01 -7.46 24.34
CA PRO A 307 15.07 -7.35 25.44
C PRO A 307 14.60 -5.90 25.63
N ILE A 308 13.35 -5.71 26.02
CA ILE A 308 12.60 -4.46 25.82
C ILE A 308 12.97 -3.31 26.75
N LYS A 309 14.14 -3.33 27.36
CA LYS A 309 14.54 -2.46 28.48
C LYS A 309 14.31 -0.98 28.18
N TYR A 310 14.53 -0.65 26.92
CA TYR A 310 15.16 0.56 26.43
C TYR A 310 14.16 1.74 26.35
N ASP A 311 14.61 2.95 26.03
CA ASP A 311 13.80 4.17 25.90
C ASP A 311 13.71 4.70 24.47
N GLU A 312 14.50 4.13 23.55
CA GLU A 312 14.56 4.47 22.11
C GLU A 312 15.40 3.42 21.36
N ILE A 313 15.11 3.21 20.06
CA ILE A 313 16.01 2.60 19.06
C ILE A 313 16.24 3.66 18.00
N ASP A 314 17.43 3.61 17.41
CA ASP A 314 17.65 4.16 16.09
C ASP A 314 17.80 2.99 15.08
N ASN A 315 18.09 3.30 13.82
CA ASN A 315 18.21 2.34 12.73
C ASN A 315 18.99 1.06 13.11
N ILE A 316 18.40 -0.08 12.76
CA ILE A 316 18.98 -1.42 12.90
C ILE A 316 20.34 -1.42 12.20
N GLY A 317 21.41 -1.54 12.99
CA GLY A 317 22.78 -1.38 12.49
C GLY A 317 23.26 -2.63 11.75
N TYR A 318 24.25 -2.44 10.88
CA TYR A 318 24.83 -3.56 10.12
C TYR A 318 25.52 -4.61 11.00
N SER A 319 25.91 -4.26 12.23
CA SER A 319 26.44 -5.18 13.25
C SER A 319 25.74 -5.03 14.60
N LEU A 320 25.83 -3.86 15.23
CA LEU A 320 25.16 -3.53 16.49
C LEU A 320 24.09 -2.46 16.31
N THR A 321 22.97 -2.60 17.02
CA THR A 321 21.84 -1.67 16.93
C THR A 321 21.83 -0.67 18.10
N PRO A 322 21.56 0.63 17.89
CA PRO A 322 21.56 1.65 18.95
C PRO A 322 20.34 1.52 19.86
N VAL A 323 20.55 1.48 21.18
CA VAL A 323 19.49 1.37 22.19
C VAL A 323 19.65 2.38 23.31
N LYS A 324 18.57 3.04 23.71
CA LYS A 324 18.56 4.04 24.81
C LYS A 324 18.04 3.42 26.11
N LEU A 325 18.40 3.88 27.29
CA LEU A 325 17.83 3.46 28.58
C LEU A 325 18.18 4.52 29.63
N ASN A 326 17.20 4.94 30.43
CA ASN A 326 17.33 6.02 31.40
C ASN A 326 17.93 7.30 30.78
N ASN A 327 17.44 7.67 29.58
CA ASN A 327 17.97 8.76 28.74
C ASN A 327 19.44 8.64 28.29
N LYS A 328 20.10 7.48 28.47
CA LYS A 328 21.45 7.21 27.97
C LYS A 328 21.43 6.20 26.83
N TRP A 329 22.36 6.25 25.90
CA TRP A 329 22.48 5.34 24.76
C TRP A 329 23.60 4.31 24.96
N GLY A 330 23.40 3.13 24.38
CA GLY A 330 24.30 1.99 24.30
C GLY A 330 23.93 1.16 23.06
N PHE A 331 24.42 -0.08 22.97
CA PHE A 331 24.24 -0.92 21.79
C PHE A 331 24.07 -2.41 22.12
N VAL A 332 23.43 -3.13 21.20
CA VAL A 332 23.05 -4.54 21.31
C VAL A 332 23.37 -5.31 20.03
N SER A 333 23.64 -6.61 20.14
CA SER A 333 23.89 -7.48 18.99
C SER A 333 22.62 -7.75 18.17
N LYS A 334 22.76 -8.35 16.99
CA LYS A 334 21.63 -8.95 16.25
C LYS A 334 20.98 -10.16 16.93
N ASN A 335 21.53 -10.63 18.04
CA ASN A 335 20.90 -11.59 18.96
C ASN A 335 20.31 -10.89 20.20
N GLY A 336 20.52 -9.58 20.30
CA GLY A 336 19.95 -8.70 21.31
C GLY A 336 20.63 -8.67 22.67
N GLU A 337 21.79 -9.31 22.76
CA GLU A 337 22.68 -9.22 23.90
C GLU A 337 23.15 -7.78 24.05
N LEU A 338 23.19 -7.26 25.28
CA LEU A 338 23.68 -5.91 25.56
C LEU A 338 25.21 -5.91 25.51
N ILE A 339 25.76 -5.55 24.35
CA ILE A 339 27.20 -5.49 24.12
C ILE A 339 27.81 -4.23 24.75
N ILE A 340 27.14 -3.09 24.59
CA ILE A 340 27.63 -1.79 25.05
C ILE A 340 26.59 -1.16 26.00
N PRO A 341 26.83 -1.14 27.33
CA PRO A 341 25.84 -0.65 28.30
C PRO A 341 25.41 0.80 28.08
N PRO A 342 24.13 1.16 28.33
CA PRO A 342 23.65 2.52 28.08
C PRO A 342 24.30 3.57 29.00
N LYS A 343 25.19 4.38 28.45
CA LYS A 343 26.00 5.40 29.16
C LYS A 343 26.21 6.70 28.38
N TYR A 344 26.05 6.66 27.06
CA TYR A 344 26.26 7.79 26.16
C TYR A 344 25.08 8.78 26.17
N GLU A 345 25.33 10.05 25.88
CA GLU A 345 24.28 11.07 25.72
C GLU A 345 23.61 10.99 24.36
N MET A 346 24.37 10.62 23.34
CA MET A 346 23.97 10.45 21.95
C MET A 346 24.87 9.40 21.31
N VAL A 347 24.38 8.74 20.26
CA VAL A 347 25.12 7.78 19.44
C VAL A 347 24.71 7.93 17.99
N ASN A 348 25.62 7.61 17.07
CA ASN A 348 25.31 7.36 15.67
C ASN A 348 25.25 5.83 15.43
N PRO A 349 24.53 5.32 14.42
CA PRO A 349 24.49 3.89 14.12
C PRO A 349 25.86 3.32 13.73
N PHE A 350 26.14 2.07 14.12
CA PHE A 350 27.36 1.36 13.69
C PHE A 350 27.41 1.23 12.16
N ASN A 351 28.55 1.61 11.59
CA ASN A 351 28.85 1.45 10.17
C ASN A 351 30.15 0.68 10.02
N PHE A 352 30.04 -0.59 9.61
CA PHE A 352 31.09 -1.59 9.84
C PHE A 352 31.48 -1.61 11.34
N ASP A 353 32.77 -1.57 11.66
CA ASP A 353 33.31 -1.92 12.98
C ASP A 353 33.20 -0.80 14.04
N PHE A 354 32.70 0.39 13.69
CA PHE A 354 32.76 1.59 14.54
C PHE A 354 31.44 2.38 14.63
N ALA A 355 31.27 3.08 15.76
CA ALA A 355 30.22 4.09 15.96
C ALA A 355 30.76 5.35 16.64
N ALA A 356 30.31 6.52 16.16
CA ALA A 356 30.57 7.80 16.82
C ALA A 356 29.57 8.01 17.96
N VAL A 357 30.07 8.37 19.15
CA VAL A 357 29.27 8.38 20.40
C VAL A 357 29.66 9.55 21.31
N LYS A 358 28.70 10.04 22.10
CA LYS A 358 28.85 11.26 22.92
C LYS A 358 28.86 10.95 24.41
N TYR A 359 29.93 11.29 25.12
CA TYR A 359 30.12 11.09 26.56
C TYR A 359 30.63 12.36 27.24
N ASN A 360 30.07 12.72 28.40
CA ASN A 360 30.40 13.93 29.16
C ASN A 360 30.47 15.20 28.30
N GLY A 361 29.44 15.42 27.46
CA GLY A 361 29.34 16.55 26.55
C GLY A 361 30.17 16.45 25.26
N LYS A 362 31.04 15.46 25.10
CA LYS A 362 32.03 15.35 24.02
C LYS A 362 31.86 14.10 23.16
N TRP A 363 32.16 14.20 21.87
CA TRP A 363 32.16 13.07 20.94
C TRP A 363 33.52 12.38 20.85
N GLY A 364 33.47 11.07 20.64
CA GLY A 364 34.58 10.18 20.33
C GLY A 364 34.09 8.98 19.53
N LEU A 365 35.00 8.08 19.13
CA LEU A 365 34.69 6.87 18.36
C LEU A 365 34.95 5.64 19.23
N ILE A 366 34.05 4.66 19.18
CA ILE A 366 34.25 3.33 19.77
C ILE A 366 34.18 2.23 18.72
N ASP A 367 34.84 1.11 19.02
CA ASP A 367 34.60 -0.17 18.34
C ASP A 367 33.41 -0.93 18.97
N GLU A 368 33.04 -2.06 18.37
CA GLU A 368 31.98 -2.94 18.85
C GLU A 368 32.23 -3.53 20.26
N GLN A 369 33.46 -3.44 20.80
CA GLN A 369 33.81 -3.92 22.14
C GLN A 369 33.86 -2.79 23.18
N ASP A 370 33.23 -1.63 22.91
CA ASP A 370 33.17 -0.46 23.80
C ASP A 370 34.55 0.17 24.07
N LYS A 371 35.58 -0.21 23.30
CA LYS A 371 36.92 0.35 23.42
C LYS A 371 36.98 1.69 22.68
N VAL A 372 37.49 2.70 23.37
CA VAL A 372 37.67 4.05 22.83
C VAL A 372 38.78 4.05 21.79
N ILE A 373 38.39 4.22 20.54
CA ILE A 373 39.29 4.33 19.37
C ILE A 373 39.70 5.79 19.16
N ILE A 374 38.75 6.72 19.26
CA ILE A 374 39.01 8.16 19.23
C ILE A 374 38.51 8.78 20.54
N PRO A 375 39.37 9.45 21.34
CA PRO A 375 39.00 10.02 22.64
C PRO A 375 37.83 11.03 22.60
N PHE A 376 37.13 11.16 23.73
CA PHE A 376 36.01 12.09 23.94
C PHE A 376 36.46 13.56 24.05
N THR A 377 36.97 14.13 22.97
CA THR A 377 37.53 15.50 22.93
C THR A 377 36.71 16.47 22.08
N TYR A 378 36.01 15.97 21.05
CA TYR A 378 35.36 16.80 20.03
C TYR A 378 33.97 17.31 20.47
N ILE A 379 33.57 18.48 19.97
CA ILE A 379 32.25 19.09 20.31
C ILE A 379 31.16 18.66 19.33
N LYS A 380 31.54 18.36 18.08
CA LYS A 380 30.71 17.71 17.06
C LYS A 380 31.55 16.71 16.27
N MET A 381 30.93 15.61 15.85
CA MET A 381 31.50 14.52 15.06
C MET A 381 30.41 13.97 14.13
N GLY A 382 30.79 13.56 12.92
CA GLY A 382 29.93 12.84 11.97
C GLY A 382 29.78 11.37 12.33
N ASN A 383 29.28 10.55 11.39
CA ASN A 383 29.46 9.11 11.48
C ASN A 383 30.78 8.65 10.83
N PHE A 384 31.22 7.43 11.15
CA PHE A 384 32.27 6.78 10.37
C PHE A 384 31.67 6.34 9.03
N SER A 385 32.23 6.80 7.92
CA SER A 385 31.83 6.37 6.59
C SER A 385 33.00 6.46 5.62
N GLU A 386 33.15 5.45 4.75
CA GLU A 386 34.22 5.35 3.75
C GLU A 386 35.64 5.57 4.32
N LYS A 387 35.85 5.12 5.57
CA LYS A 387 37.09 5.23 6.37
C LYS A 387 37.42 6.62 6.92
N LEU A 388 36.48 7.57 6.85
CA LEU A 388 36.62 8.93 7.37
C LEU A 388 35.48 9.31 8.32
N ILE A 389 35.75 10.27 9.19
CA ILE A 389 34.80 10.95 10.07
C ILE A 389 35.11 12.44 10.01
N TRP A 390 34.12 13.32 9.88
CA TRP A 390 34.35 14.75 10.13
C TRP A 390 34.24 15.07 11.62
N VAL A 391 35.09 15.98 12.10
CA VAL A 391 35.04 16.54 13.45
C VAL A 391 35.14 18.06 13.39
N LYS A 392 34.42 18.77 14.25
CA LYS A 392 34.55 20.24 14.35
C LYS A 392 35.70 20.63 15.26
N ASN A 393 36.69 21.34 14.71
CA ASN A 393 37.86 21.85 15.40
C ASN A 393 37.91 23.39 15.28
N GLY A 394 37.60 24.10 16.36
CA GLY A 394 37.49 25.56 16.34
C GLY A 394 36.44 26.03 15.33
N ASN A 395 36.87 26.76 14.29
CA ASN A 395 36.00 27.21 13.20
C ASN A 395 35.89 26.19 12.05
N GLU A 396 36.80 25.23 11.96
CA GLU A 396 36.97 24.31 10.83
C GLU A 396 36.27 22.96 11.05
N TYR A 397 36.05 22.22 9.96
CA TYR A 397 35.72 20.81 9.99
C TYR A 397 36.91 20.01 9.44
N CYS A 398 37.45 19.10 10.22
CA CYS A 398 38.57 18.23 9.84
C CYS A 398 38.07 16.81 9.60
N TYR A 399 38.50 16.18 8.52
CA TYR A 399 38.26 14.75 8.31
C TYR A 399 39.43 13.94 8.84
N ILE A 400 39.12 13.02 9.75
CA ILE A 400 40.06 12.14 10.45
C ILE A 400 39.77 10.69 10.07
N ASP A 401 40.80 9.84 10.11
CA ASP A 401 40.61 8.38 10.06
C ASP A 401 40.35 7.78 11.44
N GLN A 402 40.14 6.45 11.49
CA GLN A 402 39.98 5.70 12.74
C GLN A 402 41.21 5.73 13.66
N ASN A 403 42.37 6.21 13.21
CA ASN A 403 43.57 6.39 14.03
C ASN A 403 43.65 7.82 14.63
N ASN A 404 42.57 8.60 14.53
CA ASN A 404 42.50 10.02 14.87
C ASN A 404 43.50 10.90 14.07
N GLN A 405 43.94 10.46 12.89
CA GLN A 405 44.82 11.23 12.03
C GLN A 405 44.00 12.09 11.07
N THR A 406 44.12 13.42 11.19
CA THR A 406 43.64 14.38 10.18
C THR A 406 44.22 14.05 8.81
N LYS A 407 43.34 13.90 7.81
CA LYS A 407 43.73 13.80 6.40
C LYS A 407 43.67 15.19 5.74
N PHE A 408 42.63 15.96 6.05
CA PHE A 408 42.50 17.37 5.64
C PHE A 408 41.51 18.11 6.57
N CYS A 409 41.51 19.45 6.49
CA CYS A 409 40.52 20.32 7.13
C CYS A 409 39.94 21.32 6.12
N VAL A 410 38.69 21.75 6.36
CA VAL A 410 37.95 22.68 5.48
C VAL A 410 37.22 23.74 6.31
N ILE A 411 37.26 25.00 5.86
CA ILE A 411 36.61 26.15 6.52
C ILE A 411 35.15 26.24 6.08
N ALA A 412 34.38 25.21 6.45
CA ALA A 412 32.96 25.09 6.17
C ALA A 412 32.09 25.55 7.35
N SER A 413 30.84 25.89 7.06
CA SER A 413 29.77 26.08 8.05
C SER A 413 29.08 24.76 8.43
N LEU A 414 28.99 23.83 7.47
CA LEU A 414 28.48 22.47 7.61
C LEU A 414 29.22 21.54 6.63
N VAL A 415 29.40 20.28 7.03
CA VAL A 415 29.85 19.18 6.17
C VAL A 415 29.00 17.94 6.48
N ASP A 416 28.89 17.01 5.53
CA ASP A 416 28.23 15.71 5.70
C ASP A 416 29.25 14.56 5.78
N ASP A 417 28.77 13.36 6.12
CA ASP A 417 29.54 12.12 6.04
C ASP A 417 29.82 11.72 4.56
N PHE A 418 30.90 10.99 4.32
CA PHE A 418 31.26 10.49 2.99
C PHE A 418 30.30 9.40 2.48
N LYS A 419 29.91 9.48 1.21
CA LYS A 419 29.06 8.50 0.52
C LYS A 419 29.34 8.54 -0.99
N PHE A 420 29.61 7.39 -1.60
CA PHE A 420 29.99 7.24 -3.01
C PHE A 420 31.30 7.98 -3.38
N GLY A 421 32.26 8.00 -2.47
CA GLY A 421 33.56 8.68 -2.61
C GLY A 421 33.52 10.19 -2.41
N ILE A 422 32.35 10.76 -2.10
CA ILE A 422 32.11 12.20 -2.04
C ILE A 422 31.48 12.64 -0.72
N ALA A 423 31.74 13.88 -0.31
CA ALA A 423 31.02 14.54 0.78
C ALA A 423 30.50 15.90 0.31
N ARG A 424 29.29 16.26 0.75
CA ARG A 424 28.71 17.59 0.52
C ARG A 424 29.17 18.54 1.63
N ILE A 425 29.47 19.78 1.26
CA ILE A 425 29.97 20.81 2.19
C ILE A 425 29.31 22.17 1.91
N ILE A 426 29.21 23.03 2.94
CA ILE A 426 28.74 24.41 2.82
C ILE A 426 29.83 25.41 3.21
N GLU A 427 30.32 26.21 2.27
CA GLU A 427 31.24 27.33 2.52
C GLU A 427 30.57 28.64 2.10
N ASN A 428 30.72 29.70 2.90
CA ASN A 428 30.17 31.03 2.60
C ASN A 428 28.66 31.04 2.23
N GLY A 429 27.89 30.05 2.72
CA GLY A 429 26.47 29.88 2.42
C GLY A 429 26.16 29.19 1.08
N LYS A 430 27.16 28.68 0.35
CA LYS A 430 27.01 27.88 -0.88
C LYS A 430 27.44 26.43 -0.65
N TRP A 431 26.77 25.51 -1.33
CA TRP A 431 27.10 24.09 -1.34
C TRP A 431 28.12 23.73 -2.43
N GLY A 432 29.03 22.82 -2.09
CA GLY A 432 29.99 22.17 -2.97
C GLY A 432 30.16 20.68 -2.64
N LEU A 433 31.04 20.00 -3.39
CA LEU A 433 31.40 18.59 -3.24
C LEU A 433 32.92 18.44 -3.17
N ILE A 434 33.38 17.59 -2.26
CA ILE A 434 34.79 17.19 -2.11
C ILE A 434 34.95 15.67 -2.21
N ASN A 435 36.12 15.21 -2.65
CA ASN A 435 36.51 13.80 -2.59
C ASN A 435 37.15 13.44 -1.25
N SER A 436 37.45 12.16 -1.02
CA SER A 436 38.09 11.65 0.19
C SER A 436 39.54 12.12 0.43
N SER A 437 40.17 12.80 -0.54
CA SER A 437 41.45 13.50 -0.38
C SER A 437 41.28 14.95 0.11
N GLY A 438 40.05 15.47 0.14
CA GLY A 438 39.75 16.87 0.44
C GLY A 438 39.78 17.80 -0.78
N GLU A 439 39.93 17.26 -1.99
CA GLU A 439 39.95 18.04 -3.23
C GLU A 439 38.53 18.34 -3.69
N TYR A 440 38.29 19.55 -4.19
CA TYR A 440 36.97 19.96 -4.69
C TYR A 440 36.66 19.31 -6.03
N ILE A 441 35.72 18.36 -6.02
CA ILE A 441 35.01 17.93 -7.24
C ILE A 441 34.13 19.07 -7.74
N VAL A 442 33.52 19.81 -6.80
CA VAL A 442 32.69 20.99 -7.06
C VAL A 442 32.99 22.05 -6.01
N HIS A 443 33.71 23.11 -6.41
CA HIS A 443 33.84 24.30 -5.55
C HIS A 443 32.45 24.87 -5.16
N PRO A 444 32.25 25.29 -3.91
CA PRO A 444 31.00 25.84 -3.40
C PRO A 444 30.39 26.93 -4.27
N LYS A 445 29.27 26.60 -4.92
CA LYS A 445 28.57 27.46 -5.89
C LYS A 445 27.05 27.25 -5.94
N PHE A 446 26.56 26.13 -5.44
CA PHE A 446 25.14 25.80 -5.43
C PHE A 446 24.45 26.45 -4.21
N ASN A 447 23.18 26.83 -4.34
CA ASN A 447 22.34 27.27 -3.21
C ASN A 447 21.91 26.06 -2.35
N ASN A 448 21.79 24.88 -2.96
CA ASN A 448 21.48 23.61 -2.30
C ASN A 448 22.02 22.43 -3.13
N ILE A 449 22.40 21.33 -2.48
CA ILE A 449 22.62 20.02 -3.09
C ILE A 449 21.88 19.01 -2.21
N SER A 450 20.89 18.28 -2.76
CA SER A 450 20.17 17.25 -1.99
C SER A 450 21.10 16.11 -1.56
N PRO A 451 20.67 15.23 -0.63
CA PRO A 451 21.34 13.94 -0.46
C PRO A 451 21.37 13.18 -1.79
N PHE A 452 22.41 12.35 -1.98
CA PHE A 452 22.54 11.45 -3.13
C PHE A 452 21.74 10.17 -2.90
N ASP A 453 20.92 9.79 -3.87
CA ASP A 453 20.05 8.61 -3.78
C ASP A 453 20.83 7.30 -3.89
N ASP A 454 20.38 6.27 -3.17
CA ASP A 454 21.08 4.98 -3.08
C ASP A 454 20.97 4.09 -4.31
N THR A 455 20.10 4.43 -5.29
CA THR A 455 19.85 3.58 -6.46
C THR A 455 20.58 4.09 -7.71
N HIS A 456 20.69 5.40 -7.89
CA HIS A 456 21.25 6.02 -9.10
C HIS A 456 22.45 6.93 -8.81
N GLN A 457 22.75 7.22 -7.54
CA GLN A 457 23.84 8.11 -7.11
C GLN A 457 23.71 9.53 -7.70
N LEU A 458 22.48 10.06 -7.70
CA LEU A 458 22.16 11.40 -8.20
C LEU A 458 21.70 12.32 -7.07
N ALA A 459 22.03 13.61 -7.19
CA ALA A 459 21.49 14.67 -6.33
C ALA A 459 20.86 15.80 -7.14
N ILE A 460 19.81 16.40 -6.58
CA ILE A 460 19.15 17.59 -7.13
C ILE A 460 19.87 18.82 -6.59
N VAL A 461 20.31 19.68 -7.49
CA VAL A 461 21.06 20.90 -7.18
C VAL A 461 20.24 22.15 -7.47
N GLN A 462 20.39 23.17 -6.65
CA GLN A 462 19.77 24.49 -6.81
C GLN A 462 20.88 25.54 -7.01
N TYR A 463 20.73 26.49 -7.93
CA TYR A 463 21.73 27.53 -8.21
C TYR A 463 21.13 28.82 -8.77
N GLY A 464 21.90 29.91 -8.72
CA GLY A 464 21.50 31.24 -9.19
C GLY A 464 20.76 32.05 -8.11
N ASP A 465 21.18 33.29 -7.92
CA ASP A 465 20.76 34.11 -6.77
C ASP A 465 19.42 34.80 -7.02
N SER A 466 19.30 35.58 -8.10
CA SER A 466 18.09 36.33 -8.46
C SER A 466 17.10 35.54 -9.33
N ASN A 467 17.58 34.51 -10.04
CA ASN A 467 16.76 33.54 -10.77
C ASN A 467 17.23 32.14 -10.38
N THR A 468 16.63 31.62 -9.29
CA THR A 468 16.88 30.23 -8.84
C THR A 468 16.50 29.23 -9.93
N LYS A 469 17.43 28.31 -10.20
CA LYS A 469 17.33 27.20 -11.14
C LYS A 469 17.61 25.90 -10.41
N PHE A 470 17.14 24.80 -11.00
CA PHE A 470 17.38 23.44 -10.54
C PHE A 470 17.99 22.59 -11.65
N GLY A 471 18.80 21.62 -11.26
CA GLY A 471 19.40 20.62 -12.13
C GLY A 471 19.68 19.31 -11.38
N VAL A 472 20.24 18.32 -12.06
CA VAL A 472 20.72 17.07 -11.46
C VAL A 472 22.22 16.95 -11.65
N ILE A 473 22.92 16.48 -10.62
CA ILE A 473 24.36 16.24 -10.59
C ILE A 473 24.62 14.77 -10.25
N ASN A 474 25.68 14.20 -10.84
CA ASN A 474 26.23 12.90 -10.47
C ASN A 474 27.39 13.05 -9.45
N VAL A 475 27.97 11.93 -9.01
CA VAL A 475 29.07 11.93 -8.03
C VAL A 475 30.34 12.57 -8.59
N GLU A 476 30.56 12.51 -9.90
CA GLU A 476 31.64 13.19 -10.63
C GLU A 476 31.44 14.72 -10.74
N GLY A 477 30.43 15.30 -10.07
CA GLY A 477 30.17 16.74 -10.08
C GLY A 477 29.67 17.31 -11.42
N THR A 478 29.34 16.44 -12.37
CA THR A 478 28.84 16.81 -13.71
C THR A 478 27.34 17.09 -13.64
N LEU A 479 26.95 18.28 -14.11
CA LEU A 479 25.54 18.65 -14.22
C LEU A 479 24.93 17.97 -15.46
N ILE A 480 24.19 16.88 -15.25
CA ILE A 480 23.63 16.05 -16.35
C ILE A 480 22.37 16.66 -17.00
N THR A 481 21.79 17.71 -16.42
CA THR A 481 20.61 18.41 -16.95
C THR A 481 20.99 19.64 -17.79
N ASN A 482 20.66 19.60 -19.08
CA ASN A 482 20.98 20.68 -20.04
C ASN A 482 19.96 21.84 -20.10
N ASN A 483 18.87 21.79 -19.33
CA ASN A 483 17.80 22.80 -19.36
C ASN A 483 17.75 23.63 -18.07
N ASN A 484 17.35 24.89 -18.18
CA ASN A 484 17.16 25.80 -17.04
C ASN A 484 15.82 25.52 -16.33
N TYR A 485 15.72 24.43 -15.57
CA TYR A 485 14.50 24.09 -14.82
C TYR A 485 14.28 25.04 -13.64
N ALA A 486 13.02 25.37 -13.37
CA ALA A 486 12.58 26.19 -12.23
C ALA A 486 12.32 25.36 -10.96
N TYR A 487 12.20 24.03 -11.10
CA TYR A 487 12.14 23.06 -10.00
C TYR A 487 12.43 21.65 -10.54
N ILE A 488 12.97 20.77 -9.70
CA ILE A 488 13.07 19.33 -9.95
C ILE A 488 12.64 18.62 -8.65
N TYR A 489 11.73 17.64 -8.76
CA TYR A 489 11.32 16.77 -7.67
C TYR A 489 12.21 15.52 -7.58
N PRO A 490 12.30 14.85 -6.41
CA PRO A 490 13.01 13.58 -6.27
C PRO A 490 12.62 12.55 -7.33
N PHE A 491 13.59 11.71 -7.71
CA PHE A 491 13.35 10.56 -8.57
C PHE A 491 12.41 9.56 -7.90
N SER A 492 11.50 9.00 -8.69
CA SER A 492 10.70 7.83 -8.33
C SER A 492 10.58 6.93 -9.56
N GLU A 493 10.79 5.63 -9.39
CA GLU A 493 10.71 4.63 -10.47
C GLU A 493 11.57 5.00 -11.72
N GLY A 494 12.74 5.62 -11.49
CA GLY A 494 13.68 6.03 -12.55
C GLY A 494 13.38 7.38 -13.24
N LEU A 495 12.30 8.08 -12.83
CA LEU A 495 11.89 9.36 -13.43
C LEU A 495 11.76 10.47 -12.39
N ALA A 496 12.22 11.67 -12.71
CA ALA A 496 12.07 12.88 -11.90
C ALA A 496 11.17 13.90 -12.60
N ALA A 497 10.20 14.45 -11.88
CA ALA A 497 9.33 15.51 -12.38
C ALA A 497 10.06 16.86 -12.41
N VAL A 498 9.97 17.60 -13.52
CA VAL A 498 10.71 18.86 -13.73
C VAL A 498 9.78 20.00 -14.12
N LYS A 499 10.03 21.21 -13.61
CA LYS A 499 9.27 22.43 -13.95
C LYS A 499 10.07 23.31 -14.92
N TYR A 500 9.47 23.74 -16.02
CA TYR A 500 10.05 24.67 -17.00
C TYR A 500 8.98 25.60 -17.55
N LYS A 501 9.21 26.92 -17.52
CA LYS A 501 8.28 27.96 -18.01
C LYS A 501 6.83 27.73 -17.55
N ASP A 502 6.66 27.51 -16.25
CA ASP A 502 5.38 27.22 -15.57
C ASP A 502 4.57 26.01 -16.06
N LYS A 503 5.20 25.16 -16.87
CA LYS A 503 4.73 23.81 -17.19
C LYS A 503 5.66 22.76 -16.56
N TYR A 504 5.22 21.51 -16.58
CA TYR A 504 5.89 20.36 -16.00
C TYR A 504 6.00 19.22 -17.00
N GLY A 505 7.12 18.49 -16.91
CA GLY A 505 7.44 17.28 -17.67
C GLY A 505 8.29 16.35 -16.81
N TYR A 506 9.02 15.41 -17.41
CA TYR A 506 9.87 14.46 -16.68
C TYR A 506 11.22 14.21 -17.37
N ILE A 507 12.25 14.01 -16.56
CA ILE A 507 13.58 13.53 -16.98
C ILE A 507 13.85 12.11 -16.48
N ASN A 508 14.70 11.37 -17.19
CA ASN A 508 15.30 10.13 -16.70
C ASN A 508 16.56 10.39 -15.87
N THR A 509 17.14 9.32 -15.33
CA THR A 509 18.38 9.32 -14.55
C THR A 509 19.61 9.76 -15.34
N GLN A 510 19.53 9.82 -16.67
CA GLN A 510 20.56 10.39 -17.55
C GLN A 510 20.36 11.90 -17.79
N GLY A 511 19.43 12.55 -17.07
CA GLY A 511 19.12 13.98 -17.21
C GLY A 511 18.35 14.35 -18.48
N GLN A 512 17.99 13.36 -19.30
CA GLN A 512 17.33 13.54 -20.59
C GLN A 512 15.84 13.78 -20.39
N LEU A 513 15.28 14.73 -21.13
CA LEU A 513 13.85 15.05 -21.12
C LEU A 513 13.05 14.00 -21.90
N VAL A 514 12.52 13.00 -21.18
CA VAL A 514 11.67 11.93 -21.77
C VAL A 514 10.28 12.48 -22.10
N ILE A 515 9.71 13.28 -21.19
CA ILE A 515 8.34 13.79 -21.31
C ILE A 515 8.39 15.32 -21.31
N PRO A 516 8.06 16.00 -22.43
CA PRO A 516 8.17 17.46 -22.56
C PRO A 516 7.36 18.26 -21.52
N PRO A 517 7.81 19.47 -21.14
CA PRO A 517 7.13 20.30 -20.15
C PRO A 517 5.87 20.96 -20.72
N ILE A 518 4.75 20.24 -20.71
CA ILE A 518 3.45 20.68 -21.25
C ILE A 518 2.32 20.73 -20.21
N TYR A 519 2.50 20.05 -19.07
CA TYR A 519 1.50 19.87 -18.04
C TYR A 519 1.48 21.04 -17.04
N THR A 520 0.33 21.45 -16.51
CA THR A 520 0.20 22.48 -15.46
C THR A 520 0.52 21.96 -14.06
N ARG A 521 0.38 20.63 -13.83
CA ARG A 521 0.77 19.92 -12.59
C ARG A 521 1.13 18.47 -12.91
N VAL A 522 1.91 17.84 -12.03
CA VAL A 522 2.39 16.46 -12.13
C VAL A 522 2.51 15.84 -10.73
N SER A 523 2.48 14.51 -10.62
CA SER A 523 2.94 13.75 -9.44
C SER A 523 4.30 13.09 -9.70
N ALA A 524 4.91 12.56 -8.64
CA ALA A 524 5.91 11.50 -8.79
C ALA A 524 5.28 10.25 -9.42
N TYR A 525 6.12 9.37 -9.99
CA TYR A 525 5.70 8.04 -10.42
C TYR A 525 5.44 7.12 -9.22
N LYS A 526 4.38 6.33 -9.30
CA LYS A 526 4.12 5.17 -8.43
C LYS A 526 3.35 4.12 -9.23
N GLU A 527 3.75 2.86 -9.10
CA GLU A 527 3.21 1.72 -9.83
C GLU A 527 3.31 1.90 -11.36
N GLY A 528 4.37 2.52 -11.87
CA GLY A 528 4.59 2.78 -13.30
C GLY A 528 3.59 3.75 -13.91
N ARG A 529 2.99 4.63 -13.10
CA ARG A 529 2.03 5.66 -13.51
C ARG A 529 2.34 6.97 -12.79
N ALA A 530 2.09 8.09 -13.47
CA ALA A 530 2.08 9.40 -12.84
C ALA A 530 0.85 10.21 -13.24
N ALA A 531 0.27 10.92 -12.27
CA ALA A 531 -0.83 11.83 -12.48
C ALA A 531 -0.32 13.11 -13.15
N VAL A 532 -0.96 13.55 -14.22
CA VAL A 532 -0.58 14.76 -14.96
C VAL A 532 -1.79 15.61 -15.26
N GLN A 533 -1.67 16.93 -15.16
CA GLN A 533 -2.73 17.90 -15.45
C GLN A 533 -2.33 18.79 -16.62
N LYS A 534 -3.24 19.08 -17.55
CA LYS A 534 -3.09 20.04 -18.64
C LYS A 534 -4.39 20.84 -18.74
N ASP A 535 -4.29 22.15 -18.89
CA ASP A 535 -5.41 23.05 -19.18
C ASP A 535 -6.60 22.88 -18.19
N GLY A 536 -6.26 22.62 -16.91
CA GLY A 536 -7.21 22.42 -15.80
C GLY A 536 -7.62 20.97 -15.56
N LEU A 537 -7.48 20.08 -16.54
CA LEU A 537 -7.90 18.68 -16.48
C LEU A 537 -6.72 17.73 -16.33
N CYS A 538 -6.88 16.61 -15.64
CA CYS A 538 -5.85 15.63 -15.35
C CYS A 538 -6.25 14.22 -15.76
N GLY A 539 -5.23 13.39 -15.87
CA GLY A 539 -5.29 11.97 -16.19
C GLY A 539 -3.96 11.33 -15.79
N TYR A 540 -3.60 10.22 -16.42
CA TYR A 540 -2.37 9.48 -16.10
C TYR A 540 -1.60 9.08 -17.35
N ILE A 541 -0.28 9.10 -17.23
CA ILE A 541 0.65 8.61 -18.25
C ILE A 541 1.43 7.40 -17.75
N ASP A 542 1.96 6.62 -18.70
CA ASP A 542 3.05 5.68 -18.46
C ASP A 542 4.42 6.40 -18.46
N SER A 543 5.49 5.64 -18.21
CA SER A 543 6.88 6.12 -18.19
C SER A 543 7.37 6.71 -19.53
N ASN A 544 6.69 6.43 -20.64
CA ASN A 544 7.01 6.93 -21.97
C ASN A 544 6.25 8.22 -22.31
N GLY A 545 5.31 8.65 -21.46
CA GLY A 545 4.42 9.79 -21.72
C GLY A 545 3.14 9.43 -22.47
N LEU A 546 2.87 8.14 -22.73
CA LEU A 546 1.62 7.71 -23.34
C LEU A 546 0.48 7.93 -22.34
N VAL A 547 -0.56 8.66 -22.76
CA VAL A 547 -1.77 8.91 -21.95
C VAL A 547 -2.57 7.61 -21.84
N ILE A 548 -2.51 6.99 -20.66
CA ILE A 548 -3.25 5.75 -20.33
C ILE A 548 -4.65 6.08 -19.80
N VAL A 549 -4.79 7.21 -19.10
CA VAL A 549 -6.08 7.76 -18.65
C VAL A 549 -6.19 9.18 -19.18
N ASN A 550 -7.26 9.44 -19.93
CA ASN A 550 -7.49 10.73 -20.57
C ASN A 550 -7.51 11.91 -19.59
N LEU A 551 -7.09 13.08 -20.07
CA LEU A 551 -7.06 14.31 -19.28
C LEU A 551 -8.45 14.96 -19.23
N GLU A 552 -9.35 14.37 -18.44
CA GLU A 552 -10.75 14.77 -18.29
C GLU A 552 -11.19 15.00 -16.83
N TYR A 553 -10.29 14.84 -15.87
CA TYR A 553 -10.57 14.86 -14.43
C TYR A 553 -10.11 16.18 -13.78
N SER A 554 -10.80 16.72 -12.79
CA SER A 554 -10.41 17.97 -12.09
C SER A 554 -9.25 17.78 -11.10
N LYS A 555 -9.06 16.57 -10.59
CA LYS A 555 -8.00 16.18 -9.66
C LYS A 555 -7.71 14.69 -9.81
N CYS A 556 -6.46 14.29 -9.58
CA CYS A 556 -5.95 12.93 -9.69
C CYS A 556 -5.01 12.70 -8.49
N LEU A 557 -5.08 11.53 -7.84
CA LEU A 557 -4.17 11.13 -6.75
C LEU A 557 -3.09 10.17 -7.27
N ALA A 558 -2.13 9.79 -6.43
CA ALA A 558 -1.19 8.73 -6.77
C ALA A 558 -1.91 7.37 -6.91
N PHE A 559 -1.29 6.43 -7.62
CA PHE A 559 -1.70 5.03 -7.63
C PHE A 559 -1.43 4.34 -6.28
N SER A 560 -2.24 3.35 -5.92
CA SER A 560 -2.10 2.43 -4.80
C SER A 560 -2.85 1.14 -5.11
N ASP A 561 -2.21 -0.02 -4.92
CA ASP A 561 -2.79 -1.35 -5.16
C ASP A 561 -3.43 -1.50 -6.57
N GLY A 562 -2.75 -0.95 -7.57
CA GLY A 562 -3.16 -0.97 -8.98
C GLY A 562 -4.25 0.04 -9.35
N LYS A 563 -4.67 0.93 -8.44
CA LYS A 563 -5.82 1.83 -8.61
C LYS A 563 -5.52 3.26 -8.17
N ALA A 564 -6.23 4.25 -8.72
CA ALA A 564 -6.01 5.66 -8.37
C ALA A 564 -7.28 6.50 -8.38
N VAL A 565 -7.41 7.41 -7.41
CA VAL A 565 -8.57 8.31 -7.30
C VAL A 565 -8.47 9.48 -8.27
N VAL A 566 -9.52 9.64 -9.08
CA VAL A 566 -9.77 10.79 -9.97
C VAL A 566 -10.96 11.60 -9.49
N TYR A 567 -11.21 12.80 -10.03
CA TYR A 567 -12.39 13.61 -9.70
C TYR A 567 -12.92 14.34 -10.94
N LYS A 568 -14.19 14.74 -10.96
CA LYS A 568 -14.74 15.76 -11.87
C LYS A 568 -15.42 16.85 -11.01
N GLY A 569 -15.17 18.12 -11.30
CA GLY A 569 -15.53 19.22 -10.41
C GLY A 569 -14.86 19.15 -9.01
N TYR A 570 -15.36 19.89 -8.03
CA TYR A 570 -14.68 20.05 -6.73
C TYR A 570 -14.76 18.84 -5.80
N GLN A 571 -15.79 18.00 -5.93
CA GLN A 571 -16.08 16.96 -4.94
C GLN A 571 -16.34 15.58 -5.54
N LYS A 572 -16.76 15.45 -6.81
CA LYS A 572 -17.14 14.15 -7.36
C LYS A 572 -15.91 13.32 -7.74
N GLY A 573 -15.42 12.45 -6.85
CA GLY A 573 -14.24 11.61 -7.01
C GLY A 573 -14.52 10.19 -7.52
N GLY A 574 -14.16 9.85 -8.75
CA GLY A 574 -14.16 8.47 -9.27
C GLY A 574 -12.82 7.75 -9.01
N VAL A 575 -12.62 6.56 -9.58
CA VAL A 575 -11.32 5.84 -9.58
C VAL A 575 -11.09 5.18 -10.93
N VAL A 576 -9.82 5.04 -11.29
CA VAL A 576 -9.31 4.33 -12.48
C VAL A 576 -8.36 3.20 -12.07
N GLU A 577 -8.28 2.17 -12.92
CA GLU A 577 -7.30 1.08 -12.84
C GLU A 577 -6.00 1.42 -13.59
N ARG A 578 -4.94 0.65 -13.33
CA ARG A 578 -3.59 0.85 -13.91
C ARG A 578 -3.56 0.72 -15.45
N ASN A 579 -4.45 -0.08 -16.03
CA ASN A 579 -4.62 -0.22 -17.48
C ASN A 579 -5.34 0.98 -18.14
N GLY A 580 -5.96 1.85 -17.34
CA GLY A 580 -6.73 3.00 -17.78
C GLY A 580 -8.25 2.85 -17.66
N GLU A 581 -8.74 1.66 -17.31
CA GLU A 581 -10.18 1.39 -17.22
C GLU A 581 -10.80 2.14 -16.04
N GLN A 582 -11.90 2.85 -16.31
CA GLN A 582 -12.51 3.76 -15.34
C GLN A 582 -13.43 3.01 -14.39
N LEU A 583 -12.84 2.54 -13.29
CA LEU A 583 -13.49 1.82 -12.20
C LEU A 583 -14.75 2.52 -11.67
N ILE A 584 -14.72 3.51 -10.75
CA ILE A 584 -15.94 4.33 -10.52
C ILE A 584 -15.91 5.54 -11.45
N SER A 585 -17.02 5.75 -12.17
CA SER A 585 -17.44 7.06 -12.65
C SER A 585 -17.37 8.13 -11.54
N PRO A 586 -16.87 9.35 -11.83
CA PRO A 586 -16.90 10.47 -10.89
C PRO A 586 -18.31 11.03 -10.65
N SER A 587 -19.19 10.27 -10.00
CA SER A 587 -20.55 10.69 -9.55
C SER A 587 -20.55 11.36 -8.15
N LEU A 588 -19.38 11.45 -7.51
CA LEU A 588 -19.15 10.76 -6.25
C LEU A 588 -18.53 11.67 -5.15
N ASN A 589 -19.30 12.30 -4.25
CA ASN A 589 -18.81 13.39 -3.37
C ASN A 589 -17.65 13.06 -2.39
N ARG A 590 -16.62 13.91 -2.26
CA ARG A 590 -15.58 13.93 -1.19
C ARG A 590 -14.76 12.65 -0.93
N LEU A 591 -14.24 11.98 -1.96
CA LEU A 591 -13.16 10.96 -1.75
C LEU A 591 -11.95 11.60 -1.06
N LEU A 592 -11.19 10.81 -0.29
CA LEU A 592 -9.92 11.21 0.31
C LEU A 592 -8.75 10.30 -0.14
N ASN A 593 -8.93 8.99 -0.29
CA ASN A 593 -7.89 8.02 -0.70
C ASN A 593 -8.50 6.71 -1.24
N PHE A 594 -7.68 5.67 -1.49
CA PHE A 594 -8.09 4.33 -1.97
C PHE A 594 -6.96 3.30 -1.79
N GLU A 595 -6.89 2.61 -0.65
CA GLU A 595 -5.75 1.81 -0.14
C GLU A 595 -6.15 0.41 0.35
N GLU A 596 -5.42 -0.64 -0.01
CA GLU A 596 -5.79 -2.07 0.07
C GLU A 596 -6.93 -2.46 -0.86
N GLY A 597 -6.88 -1.86 -2.05
CA GLY A 597 -7.74 -0.71 -2.27
C GLY A 597 -9.04 -0.77 -1.47
N ARG A 598 -9.27 0.16 -0.54
CA ARG A 598 -10.48 1.00 -0.35
C ARG A 598 -10.28 2.40 0.26
N GLY A 599 -11.29 3.27 0.18
CA GLY A 599 -11.10 4.73 0.23
C GLY A 599 -11.98 5.53 1.18
N LEU A 600 -11.37 6.28 2.10
CA LEU A 600 -12.01 7.21 3.05
C LEU A 600 -12.79 8.35 2.39
N MET A 601 -13.87 8.79 3.02
CA MET A 601 -14.49 10.11 2.86
C MET A 601 -14.78 10.78 4.20
N ARG A 602 -15.26 12.02 4.10
CA ARG A 602 -15.88 12.77 5.19
C ARG A 602 -17.04 13.60 4.65
N ASP A 603 -18.15 13.68 5.37
CA ASP A 603 -19.32 14.47 4.94
C ASP A 603 -19.16 15.96 5.25
N ALA A 604 -20.25 16.72 5.21
CA ALA A 604 -20.28 18.12 5.65
C ALA A 604 -20.26 18.30 7.18
N LYS A 605 -20.72 17.30 7.95
CA LYS A 605 -20.82 17.31 9.42
C LYS A 605 -19.57 16.72 10.11
N HIS A 606 -18.46 16.61 9.37
CA HIS A 606 -17.21 15.95 9.79
C HIS A 606 -17.35 14.48 10.18
N ARG A 607 -18.51 13.88 9.94
CA ARG A 607 -18.74 12.46 10.14
C ARG A 607 -17.86 11.70 9.14
N PHE A 608 -17.17 10.65 9.58
CA PHE A 608 -16.29 9.85 8.72
C PHE A 608 -16.91 8.53 8.29
N TYR A 609 -16.42 8.11 7.12
CA TYR A 609 -17.00 7.11 6.24
C TYR A 609 -15.92 6.66 5.22
N TYR A 610 -16.08 5.56 4.47
CA TYR A 610 -15.15 5.12 3.40
C TYR A 610 -15.75 4.04 2.44
N ILE A 611 -15.26 3.72 1.19
CA ILE A 611 -15.87 2.91 0.03
C ILE A 611 -15.38 1.46 -0.41
N THR A 612 -15.83 0.89 -1.58
CA THR A 612 -15.97 -0.56 -2.01
C THR A 612 -15.32 -1.00 -3.52
N GLU A 613 -15.42 -2.03 -4.66
CA GLU A 613 -15.97 -2.23 -6.32
C GLU A 613 -17.30 -1.69 -7.03
N ASP A 614 -18.58 -1.97 -6.80
CA ASP A 614 -19.73 -1.08 -7.07
C ASP A 614 -19.51 0.45 -6.78
N THR A 615 -20.13 0.85 -5.68
CA THR A 615 -20.18 1.97 -4.78
C THR A 615 -21.31 1.54 -3.80
N THR A 616 -20.99 1.25 -2.53
CA THR A 616 -21.89 0.78 -1.43
C THR A 616 -21.53 1.49 -0.11
N LEU A 617 -22.38 1.47 0.93
CA LEU A 617 -22.17 1.79 2.37
C LEU A 617 -22.78 0.68 3.23
N TYR A 618 -23.22 1.11 4.38
CA TYR A 618 -22.66 0.60 5.57
C TYR A 618 -23.38 1.28 6.72
N ASN A 619 -24.00 0.52 7.60
CA ASN A 619 -24.59 1.04 8.81
C ASN A 619 -23.75 2.09 9.59
N GLY A 620 -24.21 3.36 9.60
CA GLY A 620 -23.89 4.44 10.57
C GLY A 620 -22.42 4.91 10.69
N TYR A 621 -22.17 6.19 11.02
CA TYR A 621 -20.89 6.94 10.85
C TYR A 621 -19.97 7.05 12.09
N TYR A 622 -18.77 7.68 11.95
CA TYR A 622 -17.83 8.05 13.05
C TYR A 622 -17.81 9.51 13.45
N GLU A 623 -17.30 9.72 14.66
CA GLU A 623 -16.60 10.93 15.08
C GLU A 623 -15.19 11.09 14.43
N ALA A 624 -14.41 10.00 14.25
CA ALA A 624 -13.08 9.99 13.58
C ALA A 624 -12.76 8.61 12.96
N ALA A 625 -11.94 8.53 11.89
CA ALA A 625 -11.61 7.28 11.17
C ALA A 625 -10.29 7.33 10.37
N SER A 626 -9.57 6.20 10.18
CA SER A 626 -8.27 6.14 9.45
C SER A 626 -8.24 5.28 8.18
N SER A 627 -7.48 5.73 7.17
CA SER A 627 -7.19 5.07 5.87
C SER A 627 -6.70 3.61 5.98
N PHE A 628 -6.65 2.91 4.84
CA PHE A 628 -6.37 1.47 4.81
C PHE A 628 -4.90 1.09 4.48
N ASN A 629 -4.50 -0.08 5.00
CA ASN A 629 -3.14 -0.51 5.43
C ASN A 629 -3.09 -1.89 6.20
N TYR A 630 -2.47 -2.96 5.68
CA TYR A 630 -2.44 -4.38 6.18
C TYR A 630 -3.76 -5.05 6.54
N GLY A 631 -4.80 -4.29 6.40
CA GLY A 631 -6.06 -4.43 6.97
C GLY A 631 -6.19 -4.20 8.48
N VAL A 632 -6.08 -2.94 9.02
CA VAL A 632 -6.74 -2.30 10.25
C VAL A 632 -6.83 -0.71 10.36
N ALA A 633 -7.94 -0.07 10.87
CA ALA A 633 -8.46 1.31 10.49
C ALA A 633 -8.84 2.47 11.49
N VAL A 634 -8.15 2.68 12.62
CA VAL A 634 -8.62 3.40 13.85
C VAL A 634 -9.87 4.32 13.74
N VAL A 635 -10.98 3.97 14.41
CA VAL A 635 -12.23 4.75 14.47
C VAL A 635 -12.77 5.02 15.88
N LYS A 636 -13.54 6.12 15.98
CA LYS A 636 -14.15 6.63 17.21
C LYS A 636 -15.68 6.68 17.12
N LEU A 637 -16.37 6.07 18.09
CA LEU A 637 -17.82 6.11 18.26
C LEU A 637 -18.22 6.21 19.74
N LYS A 638 -19.19 7.07 20.05
CA LYS A 638 -19.70 7.29 21.42
C LYS A 638 -18.56 7.61 22.40
N GLU A 639 -17.64 8.48 21.97
CA GLU A 639 -16.45 8.87 22.72
C GLU A 639 -15.44 7.75 23.04
N LYS A 640 -15.67 6.54 22.53
CA LYS A 640 -14.74 5.42 22.66
C LYS A 640 -14.12 5.07 21.32
N TRP A 641 -12.88 4.65 21.36
CA TRP A 641 -12.21 4.03 20.24
C TRP A 641 -12.49 2.53 20.29
N GLY A 642 -12.71 1.94 19.12
CA GLY A 642 -12.95 0.52 19.01
C GLY A 642 -12.82 0.07 17.59
N ILE A 643 -12.18 -1.09 17.48
CA ILE A 643 -11.54 -1.65 16.31
C ILE A 643 -12.62 -2.50 15.61
N ILE A 644 -12.83 -2.35 14.31
CA ILE A 644 -14.04 -2.88 13.63
C ILE A 644 -13.58 -3.61 12.34
N ASN A 645 -14.24 -3.70 11.18
CA ASN A 645 -13.76 -4.57 10.07
C ASN A 645 -13.88 -3.93 8.64
N GLN A 646 -13.02 -4.25 7.63
CA GLN A 646 -13.26 -3.99 6.16
C GLN A 646 -14.52 -4.74 5.85
N LYS A 647 -14.70 -5.84 6.56
CA LYS A 647 -16.02 -6.31 6.79
C LYS A 647 -16.90 -5.25 7.47
N GLY A 648 -17.06 -5.19 8.78
CA GLY A 648 -17.80 -4.12 9.48
C GLY A 648 -18.25 -4.56 10.88
N ILE A 649 -18.23 -5.86 11.11
CA ILE A 649 -18.30 -6.40 12.46
C ILE A 649 -17.24 -5.76 13.34
N ASN A 650 -17.56 -5.51 14.61
CA ASN A 650 -16.60 -4.95 15.54
C ASN A 650 -15.56 -6.01 15.90
N ILE A 651 -14.25 -5.72 15.72
CA ILE A 651 -13.22 -6.37 16.51
C ILE A 651 -13.61 -6.15 17.97
N VAL A 652 -13.48 -4.90 18.37
CA VAL A 652 -13.54 -4.31 19.67
C VAL A 652 -14.67 -3.34 19.47
N SER A 653 -15.83 -3.72 19.97
CA SER A 653 -16.89 -2.75 20.21
C SER A 653 -16.27 -1.56 20.97
N PRO A 654 -16.41 -0.31 20.48
CA PRO A 654 -15.89 0.91 21.09
C PRO A 654 -15.93 0.90 22.62
N LYS A 655 -14.74 0.75 23.22
CA LYS A 655 -14.55 0.61 24.67
C LYS A 655 -13.25 1.19 25.21
N TYR A 656 -12.25 1.46 24.36
CA TYR A 656 -10.96 2.02 24.78
C TYR A 656 -11.00 3.55 24.77
N ASP A 657 -10.30 4.19 25.71
CA ASP A 657 -10.17 5.65 25.82
C ASP A 657 -9.22 6.23 24.76
N ALA A 658 -8.33 5.39 24.23
CA ALA A 658 -7.47 5.68 23.10
C ALA A 658 -7.09 4.36 22.42
N ILE A 659 -6.91 4.41 21.10
CA ILE A 659 -6.27 3.38 20.29
C ILE A 659 -5.28 4.13 19.42
N TYR A 660 -4.03 3.71 19.46
CA TYR A 660 -2.97 4.37 18.73
C TYR A 660 -2.88 3.77 17.32
N PRO A 661 -2.29 4.48 16.34
CA PRO A 661 -2.13 3.94 14.99
C PRO A 661 -1.41 2.61 15.04
N PHE A 662 -1.81 1.71 14.14
CA PHE A 662 -1.11 0.46 13.87
C PHE A 662 0.14 0.80 13.06
N ILE A 663 1.09 1.44 13.74
CA ILE A 663 2.46 1.15 13.46
C ILE A 663 2.59 -0.26 13.98
N ASN A 664 2.70 -1.14 13.00
CA ASN A 664 2.73 -2.57 13.08
C ASN A 664 1.43 -3.37 12.69
N ALA A 665 0.73 -4.17 13.50
CA ALA A 665 -0.38 -5.03 13.01
C ALA A 665 -1.18 -5.74 14.09
N TYR A 666 -1.03 -5.25 15.29
CA TYR A 666 -1.71 -5.67 16.48
C TYR A 666 -2.23 -4.27 17.03
N ALA A 667 -2.67 -4.01 18.27
CA ALA A 667 -2.97 -2.61 18.69
C ALA A 667 -2.56 -2.22 20.13
N LYS A 668 -1.93 -1.03 20.25
CA LYS A 668 -1.73 -0.30 21.51
C LYS A 668 -3.00 0.48 21.92
N VAL A 669 -3.52 0.27 23.14
CA VAL A 669 -4.81 0.87 23.61
C VAL A 669 -4.77 1.34 25.08
N ARG A 670 -5.82 2.02 25.56
CA ARG A 670 -5.92 2.54 26.95
C ARG A 670 -7.33 2.39 27.57
N THR A 671 -7.45 2.15 28.88
CA THR A 671 -8.72 2.20 29.62
C THR A 671 -8.50 2.53 31.10
N GLN A 672 -9.13 3.58 31.62
CA GLN A 672 -9.07 3.97 33.04
C GLN A 672 -7.65 4.29 33.54
N GLY A 673 -6.85 4.97 32.72
CA GLY A 673 -5.49 5.39 33.08
C GLY A 673 -4.46 4.27 32.90
N ALA A 674 -4.73 3.08 33.44
CA ALA A 674 -4.07 1.86 33.03
C ALA A 674 -4.24 1.64 31.52
N TYR A 675 -3.29 0.92 30.93
CA TYR A 675 -3.29 0.74 29.49
C TYR A 675 -3.41 -0.73 29.08
N GLY A 676 -3.73 -0.98 27.82
CA GLY A 676 -3.91 -2.31 27.27
C GLY A 676 -2.97 -2.64 26.13
N LEU A 677 -2.51 -3.90 26.08
CA LEU A 677 -1.81 -4.41 24.92
C LEU A 677 -2.69 -5.36 24.12
N TYR A 678 -3.12 -4.96 22.93
CA TYR A 678 -4.28 -5.57 22.31
C TYR A 678 -4.09 -5.88 20.85
N ASN A 679 -3.54 -7.06 20.51
CA ASN A 679 -3.31 -7.51 19.16
C ASN A 679 -4.54 -7.45 18.26
N LEU A 680 -4.64 -6.27 17.63
CA LEU A 680 -5.80 -5.46 17.33
C LEU A 680 -7.07 -5.54 18.19
N ASN A 681 -7.14 -6.28 19.32
CA ASN A 681 -8.45 -6.78 19.80
C ASN A 681 -8.76 -6.83 21.34
N GLY A 682 -8.79 -8.00 22.03
CA GLY A 682 -9.45 -8.34 23.34
C GLY A 682 -8.92 -9.52 24.30
N LYS A 683 -8.43 -10.69 23.84
CA LYS A 683 -7.93 -11.89 24.61
C LYS A 683 -6.39 -12.09 24.55
N ASN A 684 -5.66 -12.25 25.64
CA ASN A 684 -4.76 -11.14 25.97
C ASN A 684 -3.30 -11.42 26.40
N LEU A 685 -2.35 -10.52 26.08
CA LEU A 685 -0.95 -10.60 26.55
C LEU A 685 -0.77 -10.01 27.93
N LEU A 686 -0.90 -8.69 28.00
CA LEU A 686 -0.76 -7.92 29.22
C LEU A 686 -2.09 -7.27 29.41
N PRO A 687 -2.82 -7.68 30.46
CA PRO A 687 -4.12 -7.13 30.76
C PRO A 687 -4.08 -5.60 30.92
N ILE A 688 -5.21 -5.02 31.27
CA ILE A 688 -5.26 -3.61 31.63
C ILE A 688 -4.87 -3.47 33.11
N ASP A 689 -3.62 -3.87 33.37
CA ASP A 689 -2.98 -4.02 34.68
C ASP A 689 -1.54 -3.48 34.70
N CYS A 690 -1.10 -2.81 33.63
CA CYS A 690 0.20 -2.18 33.55
C CYS A 690 0.04 -0.66 33.38
N GLU A 691 0.81 0.10 34.15
CA GLU A 691 0.78 1.57 34.17
C GLU A 691 1.23 2.17 32.83
N GLN A 692 2.27 1.54 32.27
CA GLN A 692 3.19 2.08 31.27
C GLN A 692 4.06 0.91 30.76
N ILE A 693 4.50 0.92 29.49
CA ILE A 693 4.98 -0.30 28.77
C ILE A 693 5.45 0.05 27.28
N THR A 694 5.89 -0.83 26.32
CA THR A 694 6.80 -0.34 25.20
C THR A 694 6.99 -0.90 23.71
N TYR A 695 7.92 -0.35 22.87
CA TYR A 695 8.22 -0.61 21.42
C TYR A 695 9.71 -0.34 21.02
N LEU A 696 10.61 -1.23 20.50
CA LEU A 696 11.87 -0.69 19.86
C LEU A 696 11.60 -0.37 18.40
N GLY A 697 11.09 -1.38 17.74
CA GLY A 697 11.93 -2.07 16.78
C GLY A 697 11.43 -3.50 16.66
N GLU A 698 12.08 -4.27 15.78
CA GLU A 698 11.83 -5.62 15.26
C GLU A 698 11.02 -6.64 16.08
N GLY A 699 10.73 -6.47 17.38
CA GLY A 699 9.52 -7.02 17.95
C GLY A 699 9.44 -7.37 19.43
N ILE A 700 9.64 -6.41 20.35
CA ILE A 700 9.51 -6.67 21.80
C ILE A 700 8.83 -5.45 22.49
N TYR A 701 8.05 -5.70 23.55
CA TYR A 701 7.11 -4.80 24.32
C TYR A 701 7.30 -4.61 25.89
N LYS A 702 8.00 -3.61 26.48
CA LYS A 702 8.52 -3.70 27.88
C LYS A 702 7.49 -3.62 28.93
N ILE A 703 7.55 -4.55 29.86
CA ILE A 703 6.67 -4.57 31.00
C ILE A 703 7.25 -3.62 32.04
N GLU A 704 6.48 -2.62 32.44
CA GLU A 704 6.57 -1.96 33.73
C GLU A 704 5.22 -2.22 34.42
N ARG A 705 5.23 -3.09 35.41
CA ARG A 705 4.04 -3.52 36.14
C ARG A 705 4.45 -3.89 37.56
N ASP A 706 3.93 -3.17 38.54
CA ASP A 706 4.25 -3.41 39.95
C ASP A 706 5.79 -3.47 40.12
N GLU A 707 6.33 -4.55 40.68
CA GLU A 707 7.78 -4.79 40.80
C GLU A 707 8.37 -5.63 39.63
N GLU A 708 7.53 -6.09 38.68
CA GLU A 708 7.99 -6.84 37.49
C GLU A 708 8.36 -5.91 36.33
N ILE A 709 9.67 -5.78 36.08
CA ILE A 709 10.19 -5.33 34.79
C ILE A 709 10.66 -6.53 33.97
N GLY A 710 10.23 -6.60 32.71
CA GLY A 710 10.62 -7.73 31.87
C GLY A 710 10.22 -7.65 30.41
N TYR A 711 10.66 -8.69 29.71
CA TYR A 711 10.89 -8.71 28.27
C TYR A 711 10.20 -9.91 27.56
N LEU A 712 8.95 -9.73 27.12
CA LEU A 712 8.01 -10.64 26.47
C LEU A 712 7.88 -10.52 24.91
N HIS A 713 7.84 -11.68 24.20
CA HIS A 713 7.43 -12.09 22.82
C HIS A 713 6.99 -11.00 21.80
N GLN A 714 6.69 -11.44 20.59
CA GLN A 714 5.31 -11.53 20.11
C GLN A 714 4.65 -12.92 20.21
N SER A 715 5.22 -13.94 20.91
CA SER A 715 4.80 -15.35 20.76
C SER A 715 4.05 -15.92 21.96
N GLY A 716 4.75 -15.86 23.08
CA GLY A 716 4.36 -16.21 24.44
C GLY A 716 5.55 -16.10 25.39
N LYS A 717 6.76 -16.20 24.84
CA LYS A 717 8.04 -16.34 25.54
C LYS A 717 8.53 -15.00 26.11
N TRP A 718 8.97 -14.96 27.36
CA TRP A 718 9.86 -13.88 27.82
C TRP A 718 11.31 -14.26 27.44
N ILE A 719 12.17 -13.34 26.96
CA ILE A 719 13.65 -13.53 27.02
C ILE A 719 14.00 -13.65 28.50
N TRP A 720 13.48 -12.69 29.24
CA TRP A 720 13.93 -12.36 30.57
C TRP A 720 12.83 -11.60 31.27
N ARG A 721 12.68 -11.86 32.56
CA ARG A 721 11.83 -11.13 33.49
C ARG A 721 12.63 -11.02 34.77
N LEU A 722 12.64 -9.86 35.42
CA LEU A 722 13.09 -9.82 36.79
C LEU A 722 11.96 -10.40 37.65
N LYS A 723 12.22 -11.55 38.25
CA LYS A 723 11.50 -12.01 39.43
C LYS A 723 12.54 -12.08 40.55
N GLN A 724 12.28 -11.36 41.64
CA GLN A 724 12.86 -11.70 42.92
C GLN A 724 12.03 -12.86 43.51
N GLU A 725 12.65 -13.66 44.38
CA GLU A 725 12.01 -14.82 45.04
C GLU A 725 11.17 -14.41 46.24
#